data_AF-A0A938IEW2-F1
#
_entry.id   AF-A0A938IEW2-F1
#
_cell.length_a   1.000
_cell.length_b   1.000
_cell.length_c   1.000
_cell.angle_alpha   90.00
_cell.angle_beta   90.00
_cell.angle_gamma   90.00
#
_symmetry.space_group_name_H-M   'P 1'
#
loop_
_entity.id
_entity.type
_entity.pdbx_description
1 polymer ?
#
loop_
_entity_poly.entity_id
_entity_poly.type
_entity_poly.pdbx_seq_one_letter_code
_entity_poly.pdbx_strand_id
1 'polypeptide(L)'
;MSESKPPEPTLSGVPRRLGDFELLQEAGRGGMGIVFKARQVSLDRIVALKVLKADVVGDERRVERFRREAVAVSKLDHSGIVRVLSAGEERGLHFFAMEWIDGHNLENELRRLKEGKRGPSAQASDLPAHTSSGYFEAVVLLVRALADALAHAHVHGIVHRDVKPSNILLSREGEVKLVDFGLARDRELGTITHSTEIAGTPQYMSPEQAQAQLHQVDERTDIYSLGVVLYELLSLRTPFQGRTAAEIIDRIVYAEPPRLKRLNPRVPRDLETICQQAMAKLPAERYSSAAAMREDLERFLSHEAILATPPSLRSRILQFTRRRRYWLAAAACVLVVGLAAALWSRQAERSRSLEALEAKLEMRMGGEPLDSLAFPSLIEVRGYERALAERVEDLSPARADQLALLTAEFDQLRERWHQEAEAALAQARDPAAGESLRELGRLDALRLLQQGAALFPEDARFSGRAGIEAVFPRVTIHALGADGKPTTASVTVREVDLSTSMPGPARVLGSTPLLEAKLLTGVYRATVVFAEGGFRELSLHLGSAADHLSYTVRRSVDEAGLLDGMVLIPEQPLDQQFEFPDRESLTVFRGKRVHLPGYYIDEAEVSNTDYARFVEATGHRVPRLWEAMPDRAEFLAKHGDLPVGGVGWSDACAYANWAGKRLPTVAEWMRAAVGTEGRLYPWGNESNESALPALAPLPAQAKAESALGSYLREAVPVRSIPDG
;
A
#
# COMPACT_ATOMS: atom_id res chain seq x y z
N MET A 1 -23.55 85.59 -61.16
CA MET A 1 -22.76 84.39 -60.82
C MET A 1 -22.03 84.71 -59.54
N SER A 2 -22.19 83.88 -58.49
CA SER A 2 -21.45 84.09 -57.24
C SER A 2 -20.07 83.45 -57.39
N GLU A 3 -19.00 84.21 -57.19
CA GLU A 3 -17.64 83.66 -57.20
C GLU A 3 -17.48 82.70 -56.02
N SER A 4 -17.35 81.40 -56.31
CA SER A 4 -17.01 80.40 -55.30
C SER A 4 -15.58 80.66 -54.83
N LYS A 5 -15.44 81.30 -53.67
CA LYS A 5 -14.18 81.46 -52.93
C LYS A 5 -13.44 80.10 -52.96
N PRO A 6 -12.15 80.05 -53.37
CA PRO A 6 -11.44 78.78 -53.49
C PRO A 6 -11.48 78.02 -52.16
N PRO A 7 -11.57 76.68 -52.18
CA PRO A 7 -11.67 75.89 -50.96
C PRO A 7 -10.48 76.19 -50.04
N GLU A 8 -10.76 76.53 -48.77
CA GLU A 8 -9.70 76.81 -47.80
C GLU A 8 -8.75 75.60 -47.72
N PRO A 9 -7.42 75.80 -47.76
CA PRO A 9 -6.49 74.69 -47.75
C PRO A 9 -6.68 73.87 -46.46
N THR A 10 -6.89 72.57 -46.62
CA THR A 10 -7.05 71.65 -45.49
C THR A 10 -5.75 70.87 -45.25
N LEU A 11 -5.60 70.38 -44.03
CA LEU A 11 -4.61 69.38 -43.65
C LEU A 11 -5.41 68.21 -43.06
N SER A 12 -5.37 67.06 -43.74
CA SER A 12 -6.03 65.83 -43.27
C SER A 12 -7.53 65.94 -42.99
N GLY A 13 -8.24 66.78 -43.76
CA GLY A 13 -9.68 67.03 -43.61
C GLY A 13 -10.04 68.14 -42.63
N VAL A 14 -9.06 68.72 -41.92
CA VAL A 14 -9.24 69.87 -41.01
C VAL A 14 -8.77 71.14 -41.72
N PRO A 15 -9.44 72.31 -41.59
CA PRO A 15 -8.93 73.57 -42.14
C PRO A 15 -7.52 73.89 -41.62
N ARG A 16 -6.61 74.38 -42.48
CA ARG A 16 -5.24 74.76 -42.07
C ARG A 16 -5.20 75.83 -40.97
N ARG A 17 -6.28 76.57 -40.75
CA ARG A 17 -6.44 77.49 -39.62
C ARG A 17 -7.67 77.10 -38.82
N LEU A 18 -7.47 76.77 -37.54
CA LEU A 18 -8.52 76.47 -36.58
C LEU A 18 -8.44 77.51 -35.45
N GLY A 19 -9.22 78.59 -35.60
CA GLY A 19 -9.20 79.74 -34.69
C GLY A 19 -7.83 80.44 -34.66
N ASP A 20 -7.20 80.41 -33.48
CA ASP A 20 -5.87 80.96 -33.19
C ASP A 20 -4.71 80.03 -33.60
N PHE A 21 -5.00 78.84 -34.14
CA PHE A 21 -3.98 77.84 -34.49
C PHE A 21 -3.83 77.66 -36.00
N GLU A 22 -2.60 77.81 -36.50
CA GLU A 22 -2.19 77.45 -37.85
C GLU A 22 -1.59 76.03 -37.84
N LEU A 23 -2.18 75.10 -38.57
CA LEU A 23 -1.74 73.71 -38.66
C LEU A 23 -0.55 73.59 -39.62
N LEU A 24 0.60 73.16 -39.09
CA LEU A 24 1.83 73.02 -39.85
C LEU A 24 1.98 71.61 -40.44
N GLN A 25 1.75 70.57 -39.62
CA GLN A 25 1.95 69.16 -40.00
C GLN A 25 1.09 68.22 -39.13
N GLU A 26 0.61 67.09 -39.68
CA GLU A 26 0.07 65.97 -38.88
C GLU A 26 1.23 65.28 -38.15
N ALA A 27 1.20 65.31 -36.81
CA ALA A 27 2.20 64.68 -35.95
C ALA A 27 1.82 63.23 -35.59
N GLY A 28 0.51 62.91 -35.57
CA GLY A 28 0.02 61.56 -35.35
C GLY A 28 -1.50 61.45 -35.44
N ARG A 29 -2.00 60.22 -35.57
CA ARG A 29 -3.43 59.92 -35.68
C ARG A 29 -3.80 58.75 -34.80
N GLY A 30 -4.77 58.96 -33.92
CA GLY A 30 -5.31 57.94 -33.01
C GLY A 30 -6.74 57.53 -33.36
N GLY A 31 -7.34 56.74 -32.47
CA GLY A 31 -8.75 56.33 -32.58
C GLY A 31 -9.70 57.54 -32.54
N MET A 32 -9.56 58.38 -31.51
CA MET A 32 -10.46 59.52 -31.25
C MET A 32 -10.13 60.82 -32.01
N GLY A 33 -8.87 61.06 -32.39
CA GLY A 33 -8.45 62.37 -32.92
C GLY A 33 -7.19 62.33 -33.78
N ILE A 34 -6.84 63.49 -34.33
CA ILE A 34 -5.59 63.76 -35.05
C ILE A 34 -4.80 64.79 -34.23
N VAL A 35 -3.51 64.57 -34.04
CA VAL A 35 -2.59 65.51 -33.40
C VAL A 35 -1.81 66.24 -34.48
N PHE A 36 -1.88 67.56 -34.50
CA PHE A 36 -1.12 68.41 -35.40
C PHE A 36 -0.01 69.16 -34.66
N LYS A 37 1.15 69.31 -35.28
CA LYS A 37 2.08 70.40 -34.94
C LYS A 37 1.45 71.69 -35.45
N ALA A 38 1.19 72.64 -34.57
CA ALA A 38 0.54 73.91 -34.91
C ALA A 38 1.31 75.11 -34.34
N ARG A 39 1.20 76.26 -35.01
CA ARG A 39 1.63 77.57 -34.51
C ARG A 39 0.42 78.26 -33.89
N GLN A 40 0.48 78.58 -32.60
CA GLN A 40 -0.48 79.49 -31.99
C GLN A 40 -0.10 80.91 -32.39
N VAL A 41 -0.99 81.61 -33.12
CA VAL A 41 -0.69 82.88 -33.77
C VAL A 41 -0.57 84.01 -32.75
N SER A 42 -1.46 84.09 -31.76
CA SER A 42 -1.47 85.14 -30.74
C SER A 42 -0.23 85.21 -29.85
N LEU A 43 0.45 84.07 -29.64
CA LEU A 43 1.59 83.93 -28.71
C LEU A 43 2.91 83.55 -29.41
N ASP A 44 2.93 83.45 -30.74
CA ASP A 44 4.06 82.97 -31.55
C ASP A 44 4.78 81.74 -30.94
N ARG A 45 4.02 80.67 -30.69
CA ARG A 45 4.57 79.43 -30.12
C ARG A 45 4.10 78.19 -30.85
N ILE A 46 4.95 77.16 -30.85
CA ILE A 46 4.60 75.84 -31.35
C ILE A 46 3.86 75.05 -30.27
N VAL A 47 2.77 74.40 -30.64
CA VAL A 47 1.95 73.54 -29.78
C VAL A 47 1.63 72.22 -30.49
N ALA A 48 1.33 71.19 -29.73
CA ALA A 48 0.62 70.01 -30.23
C ALA A 48 -0.89 70.26 -30.08
N LEU A 49 -1.62 70.28 -31.19
CA LEU A 49 -3.07 70.51 -31.22
C LEU A 49 -3.77 69.18 -31.52
N LYS A 50 -4.39 68.58 -30.50
CA LYS A 50 -5.24 67.39 -30.66
C LYS A 50 -6.64 67.85 -31.08
N VAL A 51 -7.13 67.36 -32.21
CA VAL A 51 -8.42 67.71 -32.80
C VAL A 51 -9.28 66.44 -32.92
N LEU A 52 -10.52 66.49 -32.44
CA LEU A 52 -11.50 65.42 -32.60
C LEU A 52 -11.89 65.32 -34.08
N LYS A 53 -11.95 64.11 -34.64
CA LYS A 53 -12.26 63.93 -36.07
C LYS A 53 -13.74 64.28 -36.36
N ALA A 54 -14.01 64.80 -37.55
CA ALA A 54 -15.35 65.24 -37.96
C ALA A 54 -16.40 64.09 -38.01
N ASP A 55 -15.97 62.87 -38.34
CA ASP A 55 -16.79 61.65 -38.33
C ASP A 55 -17.17 61.17 -36.91
N VAL A 56 -16.59 61.78 -35.87
CA VAL A 56 -16.82 61.48 -34.45
C VAL A 56 -17.70 62.53 -33.76
N VAL A 57 -17.88 63.73 -34.35
CA VAL A 57 -18.59 64.86 -33.73
C VAL A 57 -20.07 64.55 -33.42
N GLY A 58 -20.71 63.65 -34.19
CA GLY A 58 -22.09 63.22 -33.94
C GLY A 58 -22.28 62.27 -32.75
N ASP A 59 -21.21 61.79 -32.11
CA ASP A 59 -21.28 60.98 -30.89
C ASP A 59 -20.95 61.85 -29.67
N GLU A 60 -22.00 62.40 -29.03
CA GLU A 60 -21.89 63.21 -27.80
C GLU A 60 -21.05 62.51 -26.72
N ARG A 61 -21.09 61.17 -26.65
CA ARG A 61 -20.31 60.41 -25.67
C ARG A 61 -18.83 60.42 -25.97
N ARG A 62 -18.39 60.64 -27.21
CA ARG A 62 -16.97 60.78 -27.57
C ARG A 62 -16.50 62.22 -27.38
N VAL A 63 -17.33 63.21 -27.69
CA VAL A 63 -17.09 64.63 -27.40
C VAL A 63 -16.88 64.86 -25.90
N GLU A 64 -17.80 64.35 -25.07
CA GLU A 64 -17.72 64.49 -23.60
C GLU A 64 -16.48 63.81 -23.03
N ARG A 65 -16.07 62.65 -23.56
CA ARG A 65 -14.83 61.96 -23.16
C ARG A 65 -13.59 62.78 -23.49
N PHE A 66 -13.55 63.36 -24.70
CA PHE A 66 -12.46 64.22 -25.13
C PHE A 66 -12.33 65.49 -24.27
N ARG A 67 -13.46 66.12 -23.91
CA ARG A 67 -13.48 67.24 -22.95
C ARG A 67 -12.99 66.83 -21.56
N ARG A 68 -13.43 65.68 -21.04
CA ARG A 68 -13.00 65.15 -19.72
C ARG A 68 -11.50 64.85 -19.66
N GLU A 69 -10.93 64.28 -20.72
CA GLU A 69 -9.49 64.03 -20.83
C GLU A 69 -8.70 65.34 -20.67
N ALA A 70 -9.04 66.36 -21.46
CA ALA A 70 -8.40 67.67 -21.39
C ALA A 70 -8.53 68.34 -20.01
N VAL A 71 -9.72 68.27 -19.40
CA VAL A 71 -10.03 68.86 -18.07
C VAL A 71 -9.36 68.10 -16.91
N ALA A 72 -9.05 66.81 -17.07
CA ALA A 72 -8.31 66.06 -16.07
C ALA A 72 -6.81 66.38 -16.16
N VAL A 73 -6.22 66.30 -17.36
CA VAL A 73 -4.78 66.56 -17.55
C VAL A 73 -4.42 68.01 -17.24
N SER A 74 -5.32 68.99 -17.49
CA SER A 74 -5.07 70.40 -17.14
C SER A 74 -4.98 70.70 -15.63
N LYS A 75 -5.34 69.74 -14.76
CA LYS A 75 -5.16 69.84 -13.30
C LYS A 75 -3.77 69.38 -12.83
N LEU A 76 -2.97 68.80 -13.72
CA LEU A 76 -1.66 68.24 -13.41
C LEU A 76 -0.57 69.22 -13.86
N ASP A 77 0.29 69.63 -12.92
CA ASP A 77 1.51 70.39 -13.21
C ASP A 77 2.71 69.58 -12.71
N HIS A 78 3.39 68.89 -13.62
CA HIS A 78 4.52 68.00 -13.34
C HIS A 78 5.43 67.91 -14.56
N SER A 79 6.75 67.93 -14.37
CA SER A 79 7.73 67.89 -15.48
C SER A 79 7.51 66.70 -16.42
N GLY A 80 7.28 65.51 -15.84
CA GLY A 80 7.03 64.26 -16.55
C GLY A 80 5.61 64.05 -17.10
N ILE A 81 4.75 65.08 -17.13
CA ILE A 81 3.40 65.02 -17.71
C ILE A 81 3.26 66.13 -18.75
N VAL A 82 2.59 65.86 -19.87
CA VAL A 82 2.35 66.89 -20.89
C VAL A 82 1.35 67.95 -20.39
N ARG A 83 1.75 69.21 -20.45
CA ARG A 83 0.89 70.34 -20.04
C ARG A 83 -0.15 70.69 -21.10
N VAL A 84 -1.43 70.64 -20.72
CA VAL A 84 -2.53 71.24 -21.52
C VAL A 84 -2.47 72.76 -21.38
N LEU A 85 -2.49 73.46 -22.52
CA LEU A 85 -2.32 74.91 -22.62
C LEU A 85 -3.66 75.64 -22.83
N SER A 86 -4.56 75.06 -23.62
CA SER A 86 -5.92 75.56 -23.84
C SER A 86 -6.81 74.48 -24.46
N ALA A 87 -8.12 74.60 -24.28
CA ALA A 87 -9.12 73.76 -24.95
C ALA A 87 -10.20 74.64 -25.58
N GLY A 88 -10.81 74.18 -26.67
CA GLY A 88 -11.78 74.97 -27.41
C GLY A 88 -12.60 74.17 -28.42
N GLU A 89 -13.42 74.89 -29.15
CA GLU A 89 -14.28 74.39 -30.20
C GLU A 89 -14.38 75.46 -31.29
N GLU A 90 -14.15 75.11 -32.54
CA GLU A 90 -14.20 76.02 -33.69
C GLU A 90 -14.81 75.26 -34.86
N ARG A 91 -15.83 75.84 -35.52
CA ARG A 91 -16.53 75.21 -36.66
C ARG A 91 -17.05 73.79 -36.36
N GLY A 92 -17.46 73.52 -35.12
CA GLY A 92 -17.91 72.20 -34.65
C GLY A 92 -16.80 71.17 -34.41
N LEU A 93 -15.53 71.55 -34.55
CA LEU A 93 -14.38 70.71 -34.23
C LEU A 93 -13.88 71.04 -32.83
N HIS A 94 -14.00 70.09 -31.91
CA HIS A 94 -13.40 70.19 -30.58
C HIS A 94 -11.90 69.95 -30.65
N PHE A 95 -11.13 70.76 -29.92
CA PHE A 95 -9.67 70.63 -29.85
C PHE A 95 -9.13 70.95 -28.47
N PHE A 96 -7.91 70.49 -28.20
CA PHE A 96 -7.07 71.09 -27.15
C PHE A 96 -5.61 71.20 -27.61
N ALA A 97 -4.98 72.28 -27.20
CA ALA A 97 -3.56 72.53 -27.40
C ALA A 97 -2.80 72.10 -26.14
N MET A 98 -1.71 71.40 -26.33
CA MET A 98 -0.73 71.01 -25.30
C MET A 98 0.67 71.43 -25.75
N GLU A 99 1.64 71.42 -24.83
CA GLU A 99 3.04 71.71 -25.18
C GLU A 99 3.53 70.80 -26.31
N TRP A 100 4.35 71.35 -27.22
CA TRP A 100 4.99 70.58 -28.27
C TRP A 100 6.30 69.99 -27.74
N ILE A 101 6.41 68.67 -27.72
CA ILE A 101 7.64 67.96 -27.38
C ILE A 101 8.37 67.59 -28.68
N ASP A 102 9.54 68.18 -28.91
CA ASP A 102 10.42 67.78 -30.02
C ASP A 102 11.22 66.55 -29.60
N GLY A 103 11.03 65.43 -30.31
CA GLY A 103 11.54 64.12 -29.92
C GLY A 103 10.77 62.97 -30.55
N HIS A 104 10.83 61.79 -29.92
CA HIS A 104 10.12 60.58 -30.37
C HIS A 104 9.44 59.86 -29.20
N ASN A 105 8.57 58.88 -29.51
CA ASN A 105 7.97 58.04 -28.49
C ASN A 105 8.84 56.81 -28.17
N LEU A 106 8.63 56.23 -26.99
CA LEU A 106 9.37 55.05 -26.53
C LEU A 106 9.11 53.80 -27.40
N GLU A 107 8.00 53.74 -28.14
CA GLU A 107 7.74 52.67 -29.12
C GLU A 107 8.76 52.69 -30.28
N ASN A 108 9.02 53.88 -30.84
CA ASN A 108 10.05 54.06 -31.86
C ASN A 108 11.45 53.77 -31.31
N GLU A 109 11.71 54.11 -30.05
CA GLU A 109 12.97 53.81 -29.36
C GLU A 109 13.18 52.30 -29.14
N LEU A 110 12.15 51.60 -28.65
CA LEU A 110 12.16 50.13 -28.55
C LEU A 110 12.35 49.47 -29.92
N ARG A 111 11.80 50.04 -30.99
CA ARG A 111 12.04 49.56 -32.36
C ARG A 111 13.50 49.75 -32.78
N ARG A 112 14.09 50.94 -32.54
CA ARG A 112 15.52 51.24 -32.79
C ARG A 112 16.43 50.23 -32.08
N LEU A 113 16.16 49.96 -30.79
CA LEU A 113 16.90 48.99 -29.98
C LEU A 113 16.77 47.55 -30.48
N LYS A 114 15.57 47.11 -30.90
CA LYS A 114 15.30 45.78 -31.47
C LYS A 114 15.98 45.57 -32.82
N GLU A 115 16.04 46.62 -33.65
CA GLU A 115 16.69 46.59 -34.97
C GLU A 115 18.22 46.71 -34.90
N GLY A 116 18.80 46.97 -33.71
CA GLY A 116 20.25 47.10 -33.51
C GLY A 116 20.87 48.33 -34.18
N LYS A 117 20.04 49.28 -34.66
CA LYS A 117 20.50 50.48 -35.37
C LYS A 117 21.10 51.47 -34.37
N ARG A 118 22.38 51.81 -34.56
CA ARG A 118 22.95 53.02 -33.95
C ARG A 118 22.33 54.24 -34.64
N GLY A 119 21.70 55.13 -33.88
CA GLY A 119 21.16 56.39 -34.40
C GLY A 119 22.26 57.23 -35.06
N PRO A 120 22.01 57.85 -36.23
CA PRO A 120 22.93 58.83 -36.80
C PRO A 120 22.90 60.10 -35.94
N SER A 121 23.97 60.31 -35.17
CA SER A 121 24.00 61.18 -33.98
C SER A 121 23.11 60.64 -32.85
N ALA A 122 23.72 60.15 -31.77
CA ALA A 122 23.00 59.84 -30.55
C ALA A 122 22.43 61.14 -29.95
N GLN A 123 21.11 61.22 -29.85
CA GLN A 123 20.44 62.32 -29.15
C GLN A 123 20.53 62.08 -27.64
N ALA A 124 20.41 63.11 -26.80
CA ALA A 124 20.57 62.94 -25.34
C ALA A 124 19.51 62.00 -24.72
N SER A 125 18.38 61.83 -25.39
CA SER A 125 17.28 60.92 -25.04
C SER A 125 17.36 59.51 -25.62
N ASP A 126 18.30 59.24 -26.52
CA ASP A 126 18.50 57.89 -27.05
C ASP A 126 19.00 56.97 -25.94
N LEU A 127 18.32 55.84 -25.68
CA LEU A 127 18.85 54.88 -24.71
C LEU A 127 20.17 54.28 -25.24
N PRO A 128 21.10 53.90 -24.34
CA PRO A 128 22.29 53.16 -24.73
C PRO A 128 21.94 51.87 -25.49
N ALA A 129 22.86 51.33 -26.29
CA ALA A 129 22.65 50.01 -26.89
C ALA A 129 22.43 48.97 -25.78
N HIS A 130 21.46 48.07 -25.94
CA HIS A 130 21.01 47.12 -24.89
C HIS A 130 22.11 46.19 -24.32
N THR A 131 23.25 46.10 -25.00
CA THR A 131 24.45 45.35 -24.59
C THR A 131 25.42 46.14 -23.70
N SER A 132 25.25 47.46 -23.60
CA SER A 132 26.13 48.38 -22.85
C SER A 132 26.01 48.17 -21.34
N SER A 133 26.99 48.62 -20.57
CA SER A 133 26.96 48.58 -19.09
C SER A 133 25.84 49.47 -18.53
N GLY A 134 25.82 50.76 -18.89
CA GLY A 134 24.84 51.74 -18.40
C GLY A 134 23.42 51.63 -18.96
N TYR A 135 23.08 50.57 -19.70
CA TYR A 135 21.72 50.42 -20.26
C TYR A 135 20.65 50.29 -19.16
N PHE A 136 20.91 49.47 -18.15
CA PHE A 136 19.95 49.24 -17.07
C PHE A 136 19.77 50.47 -16.19
N GLU A 137 20.84 51.26 -15.95
CA GLU A 137 20.77 52.54 -15.23
C GLU A 137 19.89 53.55 -15.99
N ALA A 138 20.09 53.70 -17.31
CA ALA A 138 19.26 54.55 -18.16
C ALA A 138 17.78 54.12 -18.19
N VAL A 139 17.52 52.82 -18.28
CA VAL A 139 16.16 52.25 -18.17
C VAL A 139 15.53 52.55 -16.81
N VAL A 140 16.27 52.42 -15.71
CA VAL A 140 15.76 52.69 -14.37
C VAL A 140 15.50 54.18 -14.16
N LEU A 141 16.37 55.07 -14.65
CA LEU A 141 16.15 56.53 -14.60
C LEU A 141 14.85 56.93 -15.33
N LEU A 142 14.62 56.36 -16.52
CA LEU A 142 13.41 56.57 -17.31
C LEU A 142 12.16 56.05 -16.58
N VAL A 143 12.19 54.81 -16.09
CA VAL A 143 11.03 54.19 -15.42
C VAL A 143 10.75 54.86 -14.05
N ARG A 144 11.78 55.36 -13.36
CA ARG A 144 11.63 56.18 -12.15
C ARG A 144 10.91 57.49 -12.44
N ALA A 145 11.28 58.21 -13.50
CA ALA A 145 10.59 59.45 -13.90
C ALA A 145 9.11 59.21 -14.26
N LEU A 146 8.81 58.08 -14.90
CA LEU A 146 7.43 57.65 -15.16
C LEU A 146 6.66 57.29 -13.88
N ALA A 147 7.30 56.61 -12.93
CA ALA A 147 6.69 56.28 -11.64
C ALA A 147 6.39 57.54 -10.81
N ASP A 148 7.25 58.56 -10.89
CA ASP A 148 7.06 59.88 -10.27
C ASP A 148 5.87 60.64 -10.88
N ALA A 149 5.82 60.73 -12.22
CA ALA A 149 4.71 61.33 -12.95
C ALA A 149 3.36 60.63 -12.67
N LEU A 150 3.34 59.30 -12.60
CA LEU A 150 2.15 58.55 -12.21
C LEU A 150 1.76 58.81 -10.76
N ALA A 151 2.71 58.84 -9.83
CA ALA A 151 2.44 59.15 -8.42
C ALA A 151 1.80 60.56 -8.26
N HIS A 152 2.30 61.55 -8.99
CA HIS A 152 1.70 62.89 -9.02
C HIS A 152 0.25 62.86 -9.53
N ALA A 153 -0.03 62.13 -10.62
CA ALA A 153 -1.39 61.97 -11.12
C ALA A 153 -2.32 61.25 -10.13
N HIS A 154 -1.83 60.19 -9.49
CA HIS A 154 -2.58 59.39 -8.50
C HIS A 154 -2.96 60.21 -7.27
N VAL A 155 -2.08 61.09 -6.77
CA VAL A 155 -2.38 62.02 -5.66
C VAL A 155 -3.52 63.00 -6.01
N HIS A 156 -3.68 63.34 -7.30
CA HIS A 156 -4.79 64.16 -7.80
C HIS A 156 -6.05 63.35 -8.16
N GLY A 157 -6.08 62.05 -7.84
CA GLY A 157 -7.20 61.14 -8.13
C GLY A 157 -7.35 60.77 -9.61
N ILE A 158 -6.28 60.91 -10.40
CA ILE A 158 -6.29 60.64 -11.85
C ILE A 158 -5.45 59.41 -12.16
N VAL A 159 -6.10 58.35 -12.67
CA VAL A 159 -5.45 57.12 -13.14
C VAL A 159 -5.28 57.18 -14.66
N HIS A 160 -4.10 56.85 -15.17
CA HIS A 160 -3.72 56.99 -16.58
C HIS A 160 -4.37 55.92 -17.48
N ARG A 161 -4.44 54.67 -17.02
CA ARG A 161 -5.12 53.50 -17.64
C ARG A 161 -4.67 53.06 -19.04
N ASP A 162 -3.79 53.81 -19.70
CA ASP A 162 -3.23 53.48 -21.03
C ASP A 162 -1.69 53.68 -21.08
N VAL A 163 -0.98 53.35 -19.98
CA VAL A 163 0.48 53.48 -19.93
C VAL A 163 1.11 52.45 -20.88
N LYS A 164 1.81 52.95 -21.91
CA LYS A 164 2.45 52.14 -22.96
C LYS A 164 3.50 52.96 -23.73
N PRO A 165 4.43 52.33 -24.47
CA PRO A 165 5.53 53.04 -25.13
C PRO A 165 5.11 54.07 -26.18
N SER A 166 3.94 53.96 -26.80
CA SER A 166 3.44 54.98 -27.75
C SER A 166 2.99 56.28 -27.06
N ASN A 167 2.69 56.21 -25.75
CA ASN A 167 2.19 57.31 -24.91
C ASN A 167 3.27 57.88 -23.97
N ILE A 168 4.53 57.48 -24.18
CA ILE A 168 5.70 57.98 -23.46
C ILE A 168 6.56 58.70 -24.49
N LEU A 169 6.71 60.02 -24.34
CA LEU A 169 7.57 60.84 -25.20
C LEU A 169 8.93 61.05 -24.55
N LEU A 170 9.97 61.05 -25.38
CA LEU A 170 11.35 61.34 -25.04
C LEU A 170 11.75 62.61 -25.82
N SER A 171 11.95 63.74 -25.14
CA SER A 171 12.36 65.00 -25.80
C SER A 171 13.84 64.94 -26.20
N ARG A 172 14.28 65.78 -27.14
CA ARG A 172 15.70 65.86 -27.54
C ARG A 172 16.66 66.16 -26.39
N GLU A 173 16.16 66.86 -25.37
CA GLU A 173 16.85 67.31 -24.16
C GLU A 173 16.98 66.20 -23.10
N GLY A 174 16.37 65.03 -23.30
CA GLY A 174 16.39 63.91 -22.36
C GLY A 174 15.21 63.84 -21.40
N GLU A 175 14.22 64.73 -21.52
CA GLU A 175 13.01 64.69 -20.70
C GLU A 175 12.08 63.54 -21.11
N VAL A 176 11.41 62.94 -20.13
CA VAL A 176 10.43 61.85 -20.33
C VAL A 176 9.06 62.34 -19.91
N LYS A 177 8.09 62.35 -20.83
CA LYS A 177 6.73 62.88 -20.59
C LYS A 177 5.63 61.88 -20.95
N LEU A 178 4.65 61.73 -20.07
CA LEU A 178 3.41 60.98 -20.32
C LEU A 178 2.40 61.82 -21.10
N VAL A 179 1.72 61.19 -22.06
CA VAL A 179 0.65 61.78 -22.89
C VAL A 179 -0.57 60.86 -22.98
N ASP A 180 -1.72 61.41 -23.40
CA ASP A 180 -2.93 60.65 -23.73
C ASP A 180 -3.43 59.75 -22.58
N PHE A 181 -3.89 60.39 -21.49
CA PHE A 181 -4.54 59.73 -20.36
C PHE A 181 -5.83 59.03 -20.82
N GLY A 182 -5.90 57.71 -20.64
CA GLY A 182 -6.95 56.81 -21.13
C GLY A 182 -8.32 56.93 -20.44
N LEU A 183 -8.66 58.11 -19.89
CA LEU A 183 -9.90 58.41 -19.16
C LEU A 183 -11.16 58.19 -20.01
N ALA A 184 -11.02 58.17 -21.34
CA ALA A 184 -12.08 57.81 -22.28
C ALA A 184 -12.50 56.32 -22.26
N ARG A 185 -11.82 55.41 -21.53
CA ARG A 185 -12.10 53.96 -21.58
C ARG A 185 -13.07 53.41 -20.52
N ASP A 186 -13.53 54.24 -19.58
CA ASP A 186 -14.28 53.84 -18.37
C ASP A 186 -15.55 52.99 -18.58
N ARG A 187 -16.14 52.94 -19.79
CA ARG A 187 -17.43 52.27 -20.04
C ARG A 187 -17.45 51.26 -21.18
N GLU A 188 -16.43 51.22 -22.05
CA GLU A 188 -16.41 50.30 -23.20
C GLU A 188 -15.75 48.95 -22.86
N LEU A 189 -14.99 48.86 -21.75
CA LEU A 189 -14.36 47.63 -21.27
C LEU A 189 -15.33 46.44 -21.13
N GLY A 190 -16.58 46.69 -20.72
CA GLY A 190 -17.63 45.67 -20.60
C GLY A 190 -18.13 45.06 -21.91
N THR A 191 -17.76 45.63 -23.06
CA THR A 191 -18.24 45.19 -24.39
C THR A 191 -17.12 44.56 -25.25
N ILE A 192 -15.86 44.60 -24.80
CA ILE A 192 -14.68 44.18 -25.57
C ILE A 192 -14.70 42.69 -25.96
N THR A 193 -15.45 41.85 -25.24
CA THR A 193 -15.51 40.40 -25.53
C THR A 193 -16.30 40.02 -26.79
N HIS A 194 -17.01 40.95 -27.44
CA HIS A 194 -17.88 40.64 -28.58
C HIS A 194 -17.61 41.44 -29.87
N SER A 195 -16.77 42.49 -29.85
CA SER A 195 -16.38 43.23 -31.06
C SER A 195 -15.06 42.73 -31.63
N THR A 196 -15.06 42.26 -32.87
CA THR A 196 -13.84 41.86 -33.63
C THR A 196 -12.87 43.01 -33.91
N GLU A 197 -13.32 44.26 -33.76
CA GLU A 197 -12.46 45.45 -33.78
C GLU A 197 -11.91 45.74 -32.37
N ILE A 198 -10.80 45.09 -32.01
CA ILE A 198 -10.07 45.45 -30.79
C ILE A 198 -9.37 46.79 -31.02
N ALA A 199 -9.97 47.87 -30.55
CA ALA A 199 -9.42 49.22 -30.59
C ALA A 199 -8.28 49.43 -29.57
N GLY A 200 -7.17 48.69 -29.72
CA GLY A 200 -5.96 48.90 -28.92
C GLY A 200 -4.98 47.73 -28.93
N THR A 201 -3.79 47.97 -28.38
CA THR A 201 -2.75 46.96 -28.14
C THR A 201 -2.95 46.37 -26.73
N PRO A 202 -3.54 45.17 -26.57
CA PRO A 202 -3.88 44.64 -25.23
C PRO A 202 -2.67 44.32 -24.36
N GLN A 203 -1.46 44.27 -24.93
CA GLN A 203 -0.23 43.77 -24.30
C GLN A 203 0.15 44.47 -22.98
N TYR A 204 -0.30 45.71 -22.75
CA TYR A 204 -0.01 46.51 -21.55
C TYR A 204 -1.18 46.60 -20.56
N MET A 205 -2.34 45.98 -20.88
CA MET A 205 -3.51 46.01 -19.99
C MET A 205 -3.24 45.22 -18.71
N SER A 206 -3.74 45.72 -17.59
CA SER A 206 -3.75 44.98 -16.33
C SER A 206 -4.76 43.81 -16.36
N PRO A 207 -4.60 42.78 -15.50
CA PRO A 207 -5.55 41.67 -15.38
C PRO A 207 -6.99 42.14 -15.11
N GLU A 208 -7.18 43.14 -14.24
CA GLU A 208 -8.49 43.70 -13.90
C GLU A 208 -9.12 44.47 -15.07
N GLN A 209 -8.33 45.18 -15.89
CA GLN A 209 -8.79 45.75 -17.16
C GLN A 209 -9.16 44.65 -18.16
N ALA A 210 -8.31 43.64 -18.32
CA ALA A 210 -8.51 42.52 -19.25
C ALA A 210 -9.73 41.65 -18.89
N GLN A 211 -10.13 41.62 -17.61
CA GLN A 211 -11.37 40.98 -17.12
C GLN A 211 -12.58 41.93 -17.06
N ALA A 212 -12.46 43.18 -17.53
CA ALA A 212 -13.51 44.22 -17.47
C ALA A 212 -14.07 44.49 -16.05
N GLN A 213 -13.27 44.26 -15.00
CA GLN A 213 -13.68 44.44 -13.60
C GLN A 213 -13.54 45.91 -13.19
N LEU A 214 -14.39 46.77 -13.75
CA LEU A 214 -14.36 48.23 -13.58
C LEU A 214 -14.30 48.73 -12.11
N HIS A 215 -14.82 47.94 -11.16
CA HIS A 215 -14.80 48.25 -9.73
C HIS A 215 -13.46 47.93 -9.02
N GLN A 216 -12.49 47.33 -9.73
CA GLN A 216 -11.14 47.00 -9.23
C GLN A 216 -10.03 47.75 -9.97
N VAL A 217 -10.37 48.67 -10.89
CA VAL A 217 -9.40 49.50 -11.63
C VAL A 217 -9.02 50.73 -10.80
N ASP A 218 -8.05 50.54 -9.91
CA ASP A 218 -7.42 51.58 -9.08
C ASP A 218 -6.08 52.06 -9.69
N GLU A 219 -5.33 52.88 -8.96
CA GLU A 219 -4.00 53.37 -9.37
C GLU A 219 -2.98 52.25 -9.67
N ARG A 220 -3.18 51.04 -9.16
CA ARG A 220 -2.27 49.90 -9.33
C ARG A 220 -2.41 49.24 -10.70
N THR A 221 -3.44 49.59 -11.48
CA THR A 221 -3.48 49.32 -12.92
C THR A 221 -2.29 49.97 -13.62
N ASP A 222 -1.98 51.24 -13.33
CA ASP A 222 -0.86 51.93 -13.99
C ASP A 222 0.49 51.36 -13.58
N ILE A 223 0.63 50.92 -12.32
CA ILE A 223 1.82 50.23 -11.81
C ILE A 223 2.06 48.94 -12.59
N TYR A 224 1.01 48.16 -12.88
CA TYR A 224 1.13 46.96 -13.71
C TYR A 224 1.59 47.31 -15.13
N SER A 225 0.95 48.28 -15.77
CA SER A 225 1.29 48.71 -17.14
C SER A 225 2.72 49.26 -17.23
N LEU A 226 3.18 50.03 -16.24
CA LEU A 226 4.57 50.46 -16.12
C LEU A 226 5.52 49.27 -15.89
N GLY A 227 5.10 48.27 -15.10
CA GLY A 227 5.81 47.00 -14.95
C GLY A 227 5.98 46.24 -16.28
N VAL A 228 4.99 46.28 -17.17
CA VAL A 228 5.08 45.73 -18.53
C VAL A 228 6.04 46.53 -19.41
N VAL A 229 6.02 47.88 -19.34
CA VAL A 229 6.98 48.74 -20.04
C VAL A 229 8.42 48.43 -19.58
N LEU A 230 8.63 48.31 -18.25
CA LEU A 230 9.92 47.90 -17.69
C LEU A 230 10.33 46.51 -18.18
N TYR A 231 9.43 45.52 -18.16
CA TYR A 231 9.70 44.17 -18.67
C TYR A 231 10.17 44.19 -20.13
N GLU A 232 9.52 44.99 -20.97
CA GLU A 232 9.89 45.10 -22.38
C GLU A 232 11.22 45.85 -22.58
N LEU A 233 11.52 46.88 -21.80
CA LEU A 233 12.83 47.52 -21.82
C LEU A 233 13.95 46.52 -21.45
N LEU A 234 13.73 45.69 -20.43
CA LEU A 234 14.73 44.72 -19.95
C LEU A 234 14.96 43.53 -20.89
N SER A 235 13.99 43.17 -21.74
CA SER A 235 14.02 41.96 -22.57
C SER A 235 13.81 42.17 -24.07
N LEU A 236 13.51 43.41 -24.48
CA LEU A 236 13.06 43.80 -25.83
C LEU A 236 11.85 42.99 -26.35
N ARG A 237 11.03 42.45 -25.43
CA ARG A 237 9.81 41.67 -25.73
C ARG A 237 8.75 41.95 -24.67
N THR A 238 7.48 42.06 -25.07
CA THR A 238 6.36 42.07 -24.11
C THR A 238 6.22 40.69 -23.42
N PRO A 239 5.71 40.64 -22.17
CA PRO A 239 5.64 39.41 -21.38
C PRO A 239 4.62 38.41 -21.92
N PHE A 240 3.55 38.90 -22.57
CA PHE A 240 2.48 38.09 -23.14
C PHE A 240 2.30 38.40 -24.62
N GLN A 241 2.59 37.39 -25.44
CA GLN A 241 2.39 37.41 -26.89
C GLN A 241 1.26 36.44 -27.26
N GLY A 242 0.60 36.63 -28.40
CA GLY A 242 -0.46 35.75 -28.90
C GLY A 242 -0.82 36.11 -30.35
N ARG A 243 -1.52 35.20 -31.03
CA ARG A 243 -2.00 35.39 -32.42
C ARG A 243 -3.27 36.23 -32.47
N THR A 244 -4.05 36.26 -31.40
CA THR A 244 -5.29 37.04 -31.28
C THR A 244 -5.29 37.86 -29.99
N ALA A 245 -6.07 38.94 -29.96
CA ALA A 245 -6.22 39.74 -28.74
C ALA A 245 -6.81 38.94 -27.58
N ALA A 246 -7.74 38.01 -27.87
CA ALA A 246 -8.31 37.10 -26.87
C ALA A 246 -7.25 36.17 -26.24
N GLU A 247 -6.30 35.65 -27.04
CA GLU A 247 -5.18 34.86 -26.52
C GLU A 247 -4.22 35.70 -25.64
N ILE A 248 -3.99 36.97 -26.00
CA ILE A 248 -3.18 37.89 -25.20
C ILE A 248 -3.90 38.21 -23.87
N ILE A 249 -5.21 38.47 -23.91
CA ILE A 249 -6.06 38.69 -22.73
C ILE A 249 -6.04 37.49 -21.79
N ASP A 250 -6.25 36.26 -22.30
CA ASP A 250 -6.17 35.03 -21.49
C ASP A 250 -4.81 34.89 -20.79
N ARG A 251 -3.72 35.19 -21.50
CA ARG A 251 -2.35 35.17 -20.93
C ARG A 251 -2.12 36.27 -19.91
N ILE A 252 -2.62 37.49 -20.13
CA ILE A 252 -2.57 38.58 -19.16
C ILE A 252 -3.29 38.20 -17.86
N VAL A 253 -4.41 37.47 -17.95
CA VAL A 253 -5.19 37.08 -16.77
C VAL A 253 -4.62 35.84 -16.06
N TYR A 254 -4.21 34.80 -16.79
CA TYR A 254 -3.93 33.46 -16.22
C TYR A 254 -2.50 32.92 -16.44
N ALA A 255 -1.66 33.57 -17.25
CA ALA A 255 -0.28 33.13 -17.46
C ALA A 255 0.70 33.95 -16.62
N GLU A 256 1.64 33.27 -15.97
CA GLU A 256 2.81 33.89 -15.35
C GLU A 256 3.75 34.42 -16.42
N PRO A 257 4.38 35.60 -16.25
CA PRO A 257 5.32 36.15 -17.21
C PRO A 257 6.58 35.24 -17.29
N PRO A 258 7.21 35.11 -18.47
CA PRO A 258 8.51 34.45 -18.58
C PRO A 258 9.54 35.14 -17.66
N ARG A 259 10.45 34.38 -17.05
CA ARG A 259 11.50 34.98 -16.20
C ARG A 259 12.46 35.79 -17.07
N LEU A 260 12.70 37.06 -16.69
CA LEU A 260 13.58 37.98 -17.43
C LEU A 260 14.97 37.39 -17.59
N LYS A 261 15.54 36.75 -16.55
CA LYS A 261 16.86 36.10 -16.64
C LYS A 261 16.96 34.96 -17.65
N ARG A 262 15.85 34.40 -18.14
CA ARG A 262 15.86 33.42 -19.24
C ARG A 262 15.92 34.08 -20.63
N LEU A 263 15.50 35.34 -20.74
CA LEU A 263 15.50 36.11 -21.99
C LEU A 263 16.76 36.98 -22.09
N ASN A 264 17.17 37.60 -20.98
CA ASN A 264 18.35 38.43 -20.87
C ASN A 264 19.09 38.15 -19.54
N PRO A 265 20.11 37.27 -19.55
CA PRO A 265 20.86 36.92 -18.33
C PRO A 265 21.61 38.09 -17.68
N ARG A 266 21.79 39.22 -18.38
CA ARG A 266 22.45 40.43 -17.85
C ARG A 266 21.56 41.23 -16.89
N VAL A 267 20.24 40.96 -16.85
CA VAL A 267 19.29 41.69 -16.00
C VAL A 267 19.63 41.50 -14.51
N PRO A 268 19.85 42.58 -13.75
CA PRO A 268 20.07 42.51 -12.30
C PRO A 268 18.90 41.84 -11.57
N ARG A 269 19.21 41.07 -10.52
CA ARG A 269 18.20 40.31 -9.75
C ARG A 269 17.12 41.22 -9.16
N ASP A 270 17.55 42.36 -8.65
CA ASP A 270 16.69 43.27 -7.90
C ASP A 270 15.72 43.96 -8.86
N LEU A 271 16.21 44.33 -10.06
CA LEU A 271 15.39 44.88 -11.14
C LEU A 271 14.40 43.84 -11.73
N GLU A 272 14.78 42.56 -11.79
CA GLU A 272 13.82 41.47 -12.09
C GLU A 272 12.75 41.32 -10.99
N THR A 273 13.11 41.55 -9.72
CA THR A 273 12.18 41.49 -8.58
C THR A 273 11.21 42.67 -8.57
N ILE A 274 11.71 43.89 -8.80
CA ILE A 274 10.91 45.11 -8.96
C ILE A 274 9.86 44.93 -10.08
N CYS A 275 10.29 44.41 -11.24
CA CYS A 275 9.41 44.15 -12.37
C CYS A 275 8.35 43.06 -12.06
N GLN A 276 8.73 41.98 -11.38
CA GLN A 276 7.79 40.92 -10.97
C GLN A 276 6.74 41.43 -9.97
N GLN A 277 7.11 42.27 -9.01
CA GLN A 277 6.16 42.86 -8.06
C GLN A 277 5.20 43.83 -8.77
N ALA A 278 5.71 44.70 -9.65
CA ALA A 278 4.86 45.61 -10.43
C ALA A 278 3.82 44.84 -11.28
N MET A 279 4.23 43.73 -11.91
CA MET A 279 3.35 42.88 -12.74
C MET A 279 2.60 41.77 -11.96
N ALA A 280 2.51 41.84 -10.64
CA ALA A 280 1.79 40.83 -9.86
C ALA A 280 0.30 40.76 -10.27
N LYS A 281 -0.26 39.55 -10.40
CA LYS A 281 -1.62 39.39 -10.96
C LYS A 281 -2.70 40.00 -10.07
N LEU A 282 -2.58 39.83 -8.75
CA LEU A 282 -3.48 40.45 -7.78
C LEU A 282 -3.01 41.88 -7.48
N PRO A 283 -3.87 42.92 -7.58
CA PRO A 283 -3.48 44.31 -7.25
C PRO A 283 -2.95 44.48 -5.83
N ALA A 284 -3.39 43.66 -4.88
CA ALA A 284 -2.91 43.66 -3.49
C ALA A 284 -1.48 43.09 -3.31
N GLU A 285 -0.91 42.47 -4.34
CA GLU A 285 0.48 41.94 -4.35
C GLU A 285 1.44 42.85 -5.13
N ARG A 286 0.94 43.95 -5.71
CA ARG A 286 1.76 44.99 -6.34
C ARG A 286 2.24 45.99 -5.30
N TYR A 287 3.05 46.96 -5.74
CA TYR A 287 3.29 48.17 -4.95
C TYR A 287 1.98 48.83 -4.55
N SER A 288 1.92 49.35 -3.33
CA SER A 288 0.75 50.06 -2.80
C SER A 288 0.46 51.35 -3.56
N SER A 289 1.48 52.00 -4.13
CA SER A 289 1.40 53.21 -4.95
C SER A 289 2.58 53.30 -5.94
N ALA A 290 2.47 54.15 -6.96
CA ALA A 290 3.58 54.42 -7.88
C ALA A 290 4.79 55.05 -7.17
N ALA A 291 4.58 55.82 -6.10
CA ALA A 291 5.64 56.37 -5.27
C ALA A 291 6.48 55.29 -4.57
N ALA A 292 5.87 54.18 -4.13
CA ALA A 292 6.61 53.06 -3.56
C ALA A 292 7.46 52.32 -4.62
N MET A 293 6.99 52.25 -5.87
CA MET A 293 7.79 51.74 -6.99
C MET A 293 8.95 52.70 -7.34
N ARG A 294 8.73 54.02 -7.27
CA ARG A 294 9.78 55.04 -7.43
C ARG A 294 10.89 54.88 -6.38
N GLU A 295 10.54 54.68 -5.11
CA GLU A 295 11.51 54.48 -4.02
C GLU A 295 12.40 53.25 -4.27
N ASP A 296 11.84 52.12 -4.70
CA ASP A 296 12.64 50.92 -4.99
C ASP A 296 13.56 51.08 -6.20
N LEU A 297 13.16 51.86 -7.21
CA LEU A 297 14.02 52.25 -8.33
C LEU A 297 15.15 53.19 -7.88
N GLU A 298 14.90 54.05 -6.89
CA GLU A 298 15.93 54.92 -6.29
C GLU A 298 16.90 54.13 -5.42
N ARG A 299 16.42 53.21 -4.57
CA ARG A 299 17.26 52.27 -3.82
C ARG A 299 18.17 51.47 -4.74
N PHE A 300 17.64 50.96 -5.86
CA PHE A 300 18.42 50.26 -6.87
C PHE A 300 19.53 51.14 -7.48
N LEU A 301 19.24 52.40 -7.84
CA LEU A 301 20.24 53.35 -8.35
C LEU A 301 21.31 53.73 -7.30
N SER A 302 20.92 53.81 -6.03
CA SER A 302 21.81 54.11 -4.89
C SER A 302 22.58 52.89 -4.38
N HIS A 303 22.38 51.71 -4.97
CA HIS A 303 22.92 50.42 -4.51
C HIS A 303 22.50 50.02 -3.08
N GLU A 304 21.32 50.49 -2.66
CA GLU A 304 20.68 50.12 -1.40
C GLU A 304 19.80 48.87 -1.57
N ALA A 305 19.43 48.24 -0.45
CA ALA A 305 18.50 47.12 -0.45
C ALA A 305 17.09 47.58 -0.84
N ILE A 306 16.54 46.96 -1.90
CA ILE A 306 15.15 47.11 -2.33
C ILE A 306 14.17 46.52 -1.31
N LEU A 307 12.95 47.05 -1.27
CA LEU A 307 11.84 46.58 -0.43
C LEU A 307 10.99 45.52 -1.12
N ALA A 308 11.03 45.43 -2.46
CA ALA A 308 10.22 44.48 -3.22
C ALA A 308 10.49 43.02 -2.84
N THR A 309 9.39 42.26 -2.72
CA THR A 309 9.40 40.85 -2.34
C THR A 309 9.00 39.97 -3.53
N PRO A 310 9.61 38.79 -3.71
CA PRO A 310 9.21 37.86 -4.74
C PRO A 310 7.81 37.28 -4.46
N PRO A 311 6.99 36.99 -5.48
CA PRO A 311 5.60 36.57 -5.30
C PRO A 311 5.49 35.27 -4.49
N SER A 312 4.57 35.27 -3.52
CA SER A 312 4.49 34.25 -2.46
C SER A 312 4.09 32.86 -2.97
N LEU A 313 4.43 31.82 -2.21
CA LEU A 313 3.98 30.44 -2.50
C LEU A 313 2.45 30.31 -2.50
N ARG A 314 1.74 31.05 -1.62
CA ARG A 314 0.27 31.04 -1.55
C ARG A 314 -0.34 31.60 -2.84
N SER A 315 0.21 32.71 -3.34
CA SER A 315 -0.17 33.38 -4.58
C SER A 315 -0.11 32.42 -5.78
N ARG A 316 0.98 31.65 -5.88
CA ARG A 316 1.17 30.64 -6.94
C ARG A 316 0.17 29.49 -6.85
N ILE A 317 -0.17 29.03 -5.64
CA ILE A 317 -1.18 27.99 -5.43
C ILE A 317 -2.58 28.48 -5.83
N LEU A 318 -2.96 29.71 -5.43
CA LEU A 318 -4.25 30.31 -5.79
C LEU A 318 -4.41 30.54 -7.30
N GLN A 319 -3.33 30.92 -8.00
CA GLN A 319 -3.34 31.00 -9.46
C GLN A 319 -3.45 29.61 -10.11
N PHE A 320 -2.74 28.60 -9.59
CA PHE A 320 -2.81 27.22 -10.09
C PHE A 320 -4.22 26.63 -9.97
N THR A 321 -4.90 26.80 -8.83
CA THR A 321 -6.26 26.30 -8.63
C THR A 321 -7.27 27.02 -9.53
N ARG A 322 -7.19 28.35 -9.66
CA ARG A 322 -8.02 29.13 -10.61
C ARG A 322 -7.86 28.63 -12.05
N ARG A 323 -6.62 28.43 -12.51
CA ARG A 323 -6.32 27.98 -13.88
C ARG A 323 -6.73 26.53 -14.17
N ARG A 324 -6.86 25.67 -13.16
CA ARG A 324 -7.18 24.23 -13.31
C ARG A 324 -8.53 23.81 -12.70
N ARG A 325 -9.43 24.74 -12.37
CA ARG A 325 -10.70 24.46 -11.66
C ARG A 325 -11.51 23.28 -12.23
N TYR A 326 -11.56 23.15 -13.56
CA TYR A 326 -12.31 22.07 -14.23
C TYR A 326 -11.64 20.69 -14.06
N TRP A 327 -10.31 20.61 -14.11
CA TRP A 327 -9.56 19.37 -13.86
C TRP A 327 -9.66 18.93 -12.39
N LEU A 328 -9.65 19.89 -11.46
CA LEU A 328 -9.85 19.62 -10.04
C LEU A 328 -11.27 19.10 -9.75
N ALA A 329 -12.29 19.71 -10.38
CA ALA A 329 -13.66 19.22 -10.29
C ALA A 329 -13.83 17.81 -10.88
N ALA A 330 -13.24 17.54 -12.05
CA ALA A 330 -13.27 16.21 -12.66
C ALA A 330 -12.59 15.14 -11.77
N ALA A 331 -11.43 15.46 -11.19
CA ALA A 331 -10.73 14.56 -10.26
C ALA A 331 -11.55 14.28 -9.00
N ALA A 332 -12.23 15.29 -8.44
CA ALA A 332 -13.14 15.12 -7.31
C ALA A 332 -14.35 14.22 -7.65
N CYS A 333 -14.96 14.41 -8.82
CA CYS A 333 -16.04 13.54 -9.29
C CYS A 333 -15.59 12.08 -9.45
N VAL A 334 -14.40 11.83 -10.02
CA VAL A 334 -13.84 10.47 -10.13
C VAL A 334 -13.60 9.84 -8.76
N LEU A 335 -13.12 10.61 -7.78
CA LEU A 335 -12.94 10.17 -6.39
C LEU A 335 -14.28 9.79 -5.73
N VAL A 336 -15.32 10.61 -5.90
CA VAL A 336 -16.67 10.34 -5.34
C VAL A 336 -17.30 9.11 -5.99
N VAL A 337 -17.21 8.97 -7.32
CA VAL A 337 -17.72 7.79 -8.04
C VAL A 337 -16.95 6.52 -7.65
N GLY A 338 -15.62 6.59 -7.52
CA GLY A 338 -14.79 5.49 -7.06
C GLY A 338 -15.13 5.03 -5.63
N LEU A 339 -15.36 5.98 -4.72
CA LEU A 339 -15.79 5.69 -3.35
C LEU A 339 -17.19 5.05 -3.32
N ALA A 340 -18.15 5.58 -4.08
CA ALA A 340 -19.49 5.02 -4.17
C ALA A 340 -19.47 3.58 -4.75
N ALA A 341 -18.69 3.34 -5.80
CA ALA A 341 -18.51 2.00 -6.37
C ALA A 341 -17.85 1.02 -5.39
N ALA A 342 -16.86 1.46 -4.61
CA ALA A 342 -16.21 0.63 -3.60
C ALA A 342 -17.16 0.27 -2.43
N LEU A 343 -17.98 1.23 -1.99
CA LEU A 343 -19.02 0.96 -0.98
C LEU A 343 -20.09 0.01 -1.51
N TRP A 344 -20.54 0.19 -2.76
CA TRP A 344 -21.52 -0.69 -3.40
C TRP A 344 -20.98 -2.11 -3.61
N SER A 345 -19.71 -2.28 -4.02
CA SER A 345 -19.08 -3.61 -4.13
C SER A 345 -19.05 -4.33 -2.79
N ARG A 346 -18.64 -3.64 -1.71
CA ARG A 346 -18.63 -4.20 -0.36
C ARG A 346 -20.02 -4.62 0.12
N GLN A 347 -21.05 -3.82 -0.19
CA GLN A 347 -22.43 -4.18 0.17
C GLN A 347 -22.92 -5.39 -0.62
N ALA A 348 -22.63 -5.46 -1.93
CA ALA A 348 -23.00 -6.61 -2.77
C ALA A 348 -22.28 -7.90 -2.37
N GLU A 349 -21.01 -7.83 -1.95
CA GLU A 349 -20.27 -8.96 -1.38
C GLU A 349 -20.90 -9.46 -0.06
N ARG A 350 -21.31 -8.55 0.83
CA ARG A 350 -22.00 -8.89 2.08
C ARG A 350 -23.31 -9.62 1.82
N SER A 351 -24.20 -9.07 1.00
CA SER A 351 -25.49 -9.70 0.67
C SER A 351 -25.32 -11.11 0.11
N ARG A 352 -24.40 -11.31 -0.86
CA ARG A 352 -24.09 -12.64 -1.42
C ARG A 352 -23.55 -13.61 -0.37
N SER A 353 -22.75 -13.13 0.58
CA SER A 353 -22.20 -13.99 1.64
C SER A 353 -23.27 -14.47 2.62
N LEU A 354 -24.29 -13.64 2.89
CA LEU A 354 -25.43 -14.00 3.74
C LEU A 354 -26.36 -14.98 3.01
N GLU A 355 -26.74 -14.69 1.77
CA GLU A 355 -27.52 -15.60 0.92
C GLU A 355 -26.85 -16.99 0.80
N ALA A 356 -25.52 -17.03 0.66
CA ALA A 356 -24.77 -18.28 0.59
C ALA A 356 -24.65 -19.03 1.94
N LEU A 357 -24.79 -18.34 3.08
CA LEU A 357 -24.87 -18.98 4.40
C LEU A 357 -26.30 -19.51 4.65
N GLU A 358 -27.33 -18.72 4.36
CA GLU A 358 -28.74 -19.15 4.44
C GLU A 358 -28.99 -20.39 3.57
N ALA A 359 -28.57 -20.37 2.30
CA ALA A 359 -28.77 -21.50 1.39
C ALA A 359 -28.05 -22.79 1.86
N LYS A 360 -26.88 -22.67 2.52
CA LYS A 360 -26.18 -23.82 3.12
C LYS A 360 -26.89 -24.33 4.35
N LEU A 361 -27.41 -23.44 5.20
CA LEU A 361 -28.19 -23.81 6.38
C LEU A 361 -29.46 -24.56 5.97
N GLU A 362 -30.26 -24.01 5.05
CA GLU A 362 -31.47 -24.64 4.52
C GLU A 362 -31.17 -25.99 3.85
N MET A 363 -30.13 -26.06 3.01
CA MET A 363 -29.70 -27.31 2.37
C MET A 363 -29.25 -28.37 3.39
N ARG A 364 -28.62 -27.96 4.50
CA ARG A 364 -28.06 -28.90 5.49
C ARG A 364 -29.08 -29.36 6.53
N MET A 365 -30.05 -28.52 6.87
CA MET A 365 -31.22 -28.90 7.67
C MET A 365 -32.21 -29.74 6.87
N GLY A 366 -32.46 -29.43 5.60
CA GLY A 366 -33.39 -30.19 4.74
C GLY A 366 -34.86 -30.16 5.19
N GLY A 367 -35.21 -29.32 6.18
CA GLY A 367 -36.51 -29.30 6.84
C GLY A 367 -36.65 -30.31 8.00
N GLU A 368 -35.59 -31.06 8.32
CA GLU A 368 -35.54 -32.00 9.45
C GLU A 368 -35.27 -31.26 10.78
N PRO A 369 -35.86 -31.70 11.91
CA PRO A 369 -35.50 -31.20 13.22
C PRO A 369 -34.05 -31.57 13.58
N LEU A 370 -33.41 -30.80 14.46
CA LEU A 370 -32.02 -31.07 14.89
C LEU A 370 -31.80 -32.52 15.37
N ASP A 371 -32.82 -33.13 15.97
CA ASP A 371 -32.76 -34.47 16.58
C ASP A 371 -32.61 -35.63 15.58
N SER A 372 -33.04 -35.46 14.32
CA SER A 372 -32.85 -36.46 13.26
C SER A 372 -31.56 -36.25 12.47
N LEU A 373 -30.83 -35.14 12.72
CA LEU A 373 -29.56 -34.86 12.06
C LEU A 373 -28.41 -35.68 12.68
N ALA A 374 -27.62 -36.34 11.82
CA ALA A 374 -26.38 -36.99 12.24
C ALA A 374 -25.38 -35.95 12.80
N PHE A 375 -24.58 -36.35 13.80
CA PHE A 375 -23.68 -35.45 14.52
C PHE A 375 -22.76 -34.56 13.64
N PRO A 376 -22.16 -35.03 12.52
CA PRO A 376 -21.41 -34.14 11.63
C PRO A 376 -22.26 -33.01 11.01
N SER A 377 -23.52 -33.29 10.68
CA SER A 377 -24.47 -32.29 10.17
C SER A 377 -24.84 -31.27 11.26
N LEU A 378 -25.01 -31.72 12.52
CA LEU A 378 -25.27 -30.82 13.66
C LEU A 378 -24.14 -29.81 13.86
N ILE A 379 -22.88 -30.25 13.76
CA ILE A 379 -21.71 -29.36 13.86
C ILE A 379 -21.69 -28.32 12.74
N GLU A 380 -22.02 -28.72 11.49
CA GLU A 380 -22.13 -27.78 10.37
C GLU A 380 -23.28 -26.77 10.56
N VAL A 381 -24.47 -27.24 10.96
CA VAL A 381 -25.65 -26.39 11.19
C VAL A 381 -25.40 -25.40 12.33
N ARG A 382 -24.78 -25.83 13.44
CA ARG A 382 -24.34 -24.95 14.55
C ARG A 382 -23.28 -23.93 14.09
N GLY A 383 -22.41 -24.32 13.16
CA GLY A 383 -21.44 -23.41 12.53
C GLY A 383 -22.11 -22.33 11.68
N TYR A 384 -23.10 -22.69 10.86
CA TYR A 384 -23.85 -21.73 10.04
C TYR A 384 -24.76 -20.82 10.87
N GLU A 385 -25.44 -21.36 11.88
CA GLU A 385 -26.26 -20.59 12.83
C GLU A 385 -25.43 -19.50 13.52
N ARG A 386 -24.29 -19.84 14.11
CA ARG A 386 -23.38 -18.86 14.71
C ARG A 386 -22.87 -17.81 13.73
N ALA A 387 -22.50 -18.22 12.52
CA ALA A 387 -22.02 -17.31 11.48
C ALA A 387 -23.11 -16.33 10.98
N LEU A 388 -24.39 -16.70 11.10
CA LEU A 388 -25.52 -15.80 10.84
C LEU A 388 -25.84 -14.94 12.08
N ALA A 389 -25.69 -15.46 13.30
CA ALA A 389 -25.94 -14.73 14.55
C ALA A 389 -24.97 -13.55 14.73
N GLU A 390 -23.69 -13.73 14.35
CA GLU A 390 -22.70 -12.63 14.26
C GLU A 390 -23.11 -11.49 13.31
N ARG A 391 -24.08 -11.72 12.41
CA ARG A 391 -24.52 -10.80 11.34
C ARG A 391 -26.03 -10.53 11.39
N VAL A 392 -26.67 -10.73 12.55
CA VAL A 392 -28.13 -10.63 12.69
C VAL A 392 -28.70 -9.26 12.29
N GLU A 393 -27.92 -8.18 12.41
CA GLU A 393 -28.31 -6.83 11.98
C GLU A 393 -28.43 -6.68 10.44
N ASP A 394 -27.73 -7.52 9.66
CA ASP A 394 -27.81 -7.53 8.20
C ASP A 394 -28.95 -8.42 7.67
N LEU A 395 -29.65 -9.18 8.55
CA LEU A 395 -30.75 -10.08 8.19
C LEU A 395 -32.09 -9.34 8.09
N SER A 396 -33.00 -9.87 7.27
CA SER A 396 -34.41 -9.43 7.32
C SER A 396 -35.06 -9.85 8.64
N PRO A 397 -36.06 -9.12 9.17
CA PRO A 397 -36.70 -9.46 10.45
C PRO A 397 -37.21 -10.90 10.52
N ALA A 398 -37.86 -11.39 9.46
CA ALA A 398 -38.35 -12.77 9.39
C ALA A 398 -37.23 -13.83 9.43
N ARG A 399 -36.03 -13.52 8.93
CA ARG A 399 -34.85 -14.40 9.01
C ARG A 399 -34.18 -14.34 10.38
N ALA A 400 -34.14 -13.17 11.01
CA ALA A 400 -33.71 -13.03 12.39
C ALA A 400 -34.62 -13.83 13.36
N ASP A 401 -35.94 -13.79 13.16
CA ASP A 401 -36.90 -14.59 13.92
C ASP A 401 -36.68 -16.11 13.73
N GLN A 402 -36.44 -16.57 12.50
CA GLN A 402 -36.11 -17.98 12.20
C GLN A 402 -34.79 -18.41 12.87
N LEU A 403 -33.77 -17.55 12.84
CA LEU A 403 -32.48 -17.82 13.47
C LEU A 403 -32.61 -17.88 15.00
N ALA A 404 -33.42 -17.00 15.60
CA ALA A 404 -33.72 -17.04 17.03
C ALA A 404 -34.44 -18.34 17.45
N LEU A 405 -35.35 -18.85 16.62
CA LEU A 405 -35.99 -20.14 16.84
C LEU A 405 -34.97 -21.29 16.79
N LEU A 406 -34.11 -21.34 15.77
CA LEU A 406 -33.05 -22.35 15.65
C LEU A 406 -32.05 -22.29 16.82
N THR A 407 -31.74 -21.09 17.30
CA THR A 407 -30.90 -20.88 18.49
C THR A 407 -31.55 -21.52 19.73
N ALA A 408 -32.86 -21.32 19.91
CA ALA A 408 -33.62 -21.91 21.00
C ALA A 408 -33.74 -23.45 20.90
N GLU A 409 -33.80 -24.01 19.69
CA GLU A 409 -33.72 -25.46 19.47
C GLU A 409 -32.35 -26.02 19.90
N PHE A 410 -31.24 -25.34 19.56
CA PHE A 410 -29.91 -25.72 20.05
C PHE A 410 -29.78 -25.62 21.58
N ASP A 411 -30.39 -24.61 22.21
CA ASP A 411 -30.41 -24.48 23.67
C ASP A 411 -31.20 -25.63 24.34
N GLN A 412 -32.31 -26.08 23.73
CA GLN A 412 -33.08 -27.25 24.20
C GLN A 412 -32.31 -28.56 24.01
N LEU A 413 -31.67 -28.74 22.85
CA LEU A 413 -30.80 -29.90 22.56
C LEU A 413 -29.67 -30.01 23.59
N ARG A 414 -29.01 -28.88 23.90
CA ARG A 414 -27.97 -28.78 24.93
C ARG A 414 -28.47 -29.25 26.30
N GLU A 415 -29.63 -28.75 26.74
CA GLU A 415 -30.15 -29.09 28.08
C GLU A 415 -30.57 -30.56 28.18
N ARG A 416 -31.18 -31.13 27.14
CA ARG A 416 -31.52 -32.55 27.10
C ARG A 416 -30.28 -33.45 27.08
N TRP A 417 -29.29 -33.17 26.23
CA TRP A 417 -28.05 -33.98 26.20
C TRP A 417 -27.30 -33.96 27.53
N HIS A 418 -27.36 -32.85 28.26
CA HIS A 418 -26.82 -32.77 29.62
C HIS A 418 -27.57 -33.71 30.58
N GLN A 419 -28.90 -33.72 30.54
CA GLN A 419 -29.74 -34.60 31.36
C GLN A 419 -29.56 -36.09 31.02
N GLU A 420 -29.44 -36.41 29.73
CA GLU A 420 -29.14 -37.77 29.25
C GLU A 420 -27.74 -38.23 29.69
N ALA A 421 -26.74 -37.36 29.65
CA ALA A 421 -25.39 -37.66 30.13
C ALA A 421 -25.36 -37.94 31.64
N GLU A 422 -26.06 -37.14 32.46
CA GLU A 422 -26.19 -37.37 33.89
C GLU A 422 -26.96 -38.67 34.21
N ALA A 423 -28.01 -38.99 33.45
CA ALA A 423 -28.74 -40.26 33.59
C ALA A 423 -27.85 -41.47 33.27
N ALA A 424 -27.05 -41.39 32.20
CA ALA A 424 -26.08 -42.43 31.84
C ALA A 424 -24.95 -42.57 32.87
N LEU A 425 -24.46 -41.46 33.45
CA LEU A 425 -23.53 -41.46 34.58
C LEU A 425 -24.14 -42.08 35.85
N ALA A 426 -25.44 -41.84 36.12
CA ALA A 426 -26.14 -42.47 37.23
C ALA A 426 -26.24 -43.99 37.04
N GLN A 427 -26.60 -44.45 35.83
CA GLN A 427 -26.64 -45.87 35.46
C GLN A 427 -25.26 -46.55 35.58
N ALA A 428 -24.18 -45.88 35.17
CA ALA A 428 -22.81 -46.37 35.36
C ALA A 428 -22.42 -46.55 36.85
N ARG A 429 -22.98 -45.71 37.73
CA ARG A 429 -22.71 -45.70 39.18
C ARG A 429 -23.63 -46.64 39.97
N ASP A 430 -24.78 -47.05 39.43
CA ASP A 430 -25.75 -47.92 40.12
C ASP A 430 -25.16 -49.30 40.47
N PRO A 431 -25.02 -49.67 41.75
CA PRO A 431 -24.54 -50.99 42.17
C PRO A 431 -25.58 -52.11 42.01
N ALA A 432 -26.86 -51.79 41.75
CA ALA A 432 -27.89 -52.77 41.48
C ALA A 432 -27.93 -53.19 40.00
N ALA A 433 -27.31 -52.43 39.10
CA ALA A 433 -27.21 -52.75 37.68
C ALA A 433 -26.11 -53.81 37.41
N GLY A 434 -26.41 -54.76 36.52
CA GLY A 434 -25.40 -55.72 36.04
C GLY A 434 -24.29 -55.04 35.23
N GLU A 435 -23.07 -55.58 35.25
CA GLU A 435 -21.89 -54.88 34.75
C GLU A 435 -22.01 -54.43 33.27
N SER A 436 -22.66 -55.22 32.41
CA SER A 436 -22.93 -54.85 31.01
C SER A 436 -23.80 -53.58 30.86
N LEU A 437 -24.76 -53.36 31.77
CA LEU A 437 -25.59 -52.15 31.77
C LEU A 437 -24.84 -50.94 32.32
N ARG A 438 -23.92 -51.16 33.26
CA ARG A 438 -23.04 -50.11 33.80
C ARG A 438 -22.05 -49.66 32.75
N GLU A 439 -21.46 -50.59 32.00
CA GLU A 439 -20.54 -50.30 30.90
C GLU A 439 -21.24 -49.55 29.75
N LEU A 440 -22.48 -49.95 29.40
CA LEU A 440 -23.29 -49.20 28.44
C LEU A 440 -23.50 -47.73 28.88
N GLY A 441 -23.88 -47.52 30.16
CA GLY A 441 -24.02 -46.17 30.73
C GLY A 441 -22.70 -45.36 30.72
N ARG A 442 -21.54 -45.99 30.91
CA ARG A 442 -20.22 -45.33 30.79
C ARG A 442 -19.97 -44.85 29.35
N LEU A 443 -20.22 -45.71 28.36
CA LEU A 443 -20.01 -45.42 26.95
C LEU A 443 -20.98 -44.33 26.44
N ASP A 444 -22.25 -44.39 26.82
CA ASP A 444 -23.25 -43.37 26.47
C ASP A 444 -22.94 -42.01 27.10
N ALA A 445 -22.58 -41.98 28.39
CA ALA A 445 -22.13 -40.76 29.06
C ALA A 445 -20.89 -40.15 28.37
N LEU A 446 -19.88 -40.97 28.05
CA LEU A 446 -18.67 -40.51 27.38
C LEU A 446 -18.98 -39.92 25.99
N ARG A 447 -19.84 -40.58 25.22
CA ARG A 447 -20.29 -40.11 23.90
C ARG A 447 -21.00 -38.76 23.99
N LEU A 448 -21.98 -38.63 24.89
CA LEU A 448 -22.76 -37.40 25.07
C LEU A 448 -21.90 -36.24 25.57
N LEU A 449 -20.98 -36.49 26.50
CA LEU A 449 -20.04 -35.48 27.00
C LEU A 449 -19.09 -34.99 25.88
N GLN A 450 -18.53 -35.89 25.09
CA GLN A 450 -17.65 -35.53 23.96
C GLN A 450 -18.40 -34.78 22.86
N GLN A 451 -19.60 -35.24 22.48
CA GLN A 451 -20.43 -34.58 21.46
C GLN A 451 -20.93 -33.21 21.93
N GLY A 452 -21.38 -33.11 23.18
CA GLY A 452 -21.80 -31.85 23.79
C GLY A 452 -20.65 -30.84 23.92
N ALA A 453 -19.44 -31.28 24.29
CA ALA A 453 -18.28 -30.38 24.37
C ALA A 453 -17.84 -29.82 23.01
N ALA A 454 -18.10 -30.53 21.91
CA ALA A 454 -17.81 -30.07 20.55
C ALA A 454 -18.91 -29.16 19.97
N LEU A 455 -20.18 -29.39 20.32
CA LEU A 455 -21.33 -28.61 19.84
C LEU A 455 -21.60 -27.36 20.70
N PHE A 456 -21.25 -27.42 21.98
CA PHE A 456 -21.46 -26.40 23.02
C PHE A 456 -20.17 -26.16 23.84
N PRO A 457 -19.04 -25.76 23.22
CA PRO A 457 -17.76 -25.55 23.91
C PRO A 457 -17.81 -24.48 25.01
N GLU A 458 -18.80 -23.60 24.98
CA GLU A 458 -19.11 -22.60 26.02
C GLU A 458 -19.69 -23.19 27.31
N ASP A 459 -20.26 -24.40 27.27
CA ASP A 459 -20.94 -25.00 28.41
C ASP A 459 -19.98 -25.89 29.23
N ALA A 460 -19.59 -25.36 30.39
CA ALA A 460 -18.68 -26.01 31.34
C ALA A 460 -19.19 -27.38 31.83
N ARG A 461 -20.48 -27.69 31.69
CA ARG A 461 -21.07 -28.96 32.14
C ARG A 461 -20.60 -30.15 31.29
N PHE A 462 -20.36 -29.94 29.99
CA PHE A 462 -19.82 -30.98 29.10
C PHE A 462 -18.29 -31.11 29.17
N SER A 463 -17.60 -30.12 29.72
CA SER A 463 -16.12 -30.05 29.80
C SER A 463 -15.55 -30.17 31.22
N GLY A 464 -16.41 -30.33 32.24
CA GLY A 464 -16.04 -30.36 33.65
C GLY A 464 -15.34 -31.66 34.09
N ARG A 465 -14.13 -31.53 34.65
CA ARG A 465 -13.32 -32.67 35.18
C ARG A 465 -14.08 -33.59 36.14
N ALA A 466 -15.00 -33.06 36.95
CA ALA A 466 -15.64 -33.81 38.04
C ALA A 466 -16.56 -34.95 37.56
N GLY A 467 -17.22 -34.83 36.41
CA GLY A 467 -18.05 -35.91 35.83
C GLY A 467 -17.20 -37.06 35.31
N ILE A 468 -16.12 -36.72 34.60
CA ILE A 468 -15.19 -37.65 33.95
C ILE A 468 -14.31 -38.39 34.98
N GLU A 469 -13.77 -37.70 35.99
CA GLU A 469 -12.86 -38.27 37.00
C GLU A 469 -13.49 -39.25 38.01
N ALA A 470 -14.83 -39.36 38.03
CA ALA A 470 -15.57 -40.19 38.98
C ALA A 470 -15.72 -41.66 38.55
N VAL A 471 -15.18 -42.04 37.38
CA VAL A 471 -15.39 -43.34 36.73
C VAL A 471 -14.08 -44.18 36.69
N PHE A 472 -13.00 -43.71 37.31
CA PHE A 472 -11.64 -44.23 37.14
C PHE A 472 -11.07 -44.95 38.38
N PRO A 473 -10.57 -46.21 38.28
CA PRO A 473 -9.84 -46.90 39.36
C PRO A 473 -8.62 -46.15 39.91
N ARG A 474 -8.22 -46.50 41.15
CA ARG A 474 -7.04 -45.93 41.83
C ARG A 474 -5.88 -46.92 41.89
N VAL A 475 -4.67 -46.43 41.63
CA VAL A 475 -3.43 -47.20 41.68
C VAL A 475 -2.40 -46.51 42.56
N THR A 476 -1.79 -47.26 43.46
CA THR A 476 -0.70 -46.82 44.33
C THR A 476 0.59 -47.54 43.96
N ILE A 477 1.70 -46.82 43.80
CA ILE A 477 3.01 -47.41 43.47
C ILE A 477 4.07 -46.98 44.51
N HIS A 478 4.77 -47.98 45.04
CA HIS A 478 5.89 -47.85 45.97
C HIS A 478 7.19 -48.32 45.31
N ALA A 479 8.29 -47.58 45.49
CA ALA A 479 9.62 -47.97 45.03
C ALA A 479 10.58 -48.15 46.20
N LEU A 480 11.36 -49.23 46.18
CA LEU A 480 12.35 -49.61 47.19
C LEU A 480 13.73 -49.78 46.54
N GLY A 481 14.76 -49.24 47.19
CA GLY A 481 16.16 -49.40 46.79
C GLY A 481 16.67 -50.84 46.96
N ALA A 482 17.92 -51.08 46.58
CA ALA A 482 18.56 -52.39 46.73
C ALA A 482 18.73 -52.81 48.21
N ASP A 483 18.77 -51.84 49.14
CA ASP A 483 18.78 -52.07 50.58
C ASP A 483 17.37 -52.33 51.18
N GLY A 484 16.32 -52.30 50.34
CA GLY A 484 14.94 -52.51 50.73
C GLY A 484 14.22 -51.28 51.33
N LYS A 485 14.86 -50.11 51.43
CA LYS A 485 14.22 -48.89 51.93
C LYS A 485 13.48 -48.12 50.83
N PRO A 486 12.44 -47.33 51.14
CA PRO A 486 11.78 -46.47 50.17
C PRO A 486 12.76 -45.50 49.51
N THR A 487 12.75 -45.44 48.19
CA THR A 487 13.58 -44.55 47.37
C THR A 487 12.73 -43.79 46.34
N THR A 488 13.28 -42.74 45.76
CA THR A 488 12.62 -41.93 44.74
C THR A 488 12.77 -42.58 43.36
N ALA A 489 11.65 -42.81 42.69
CA ALA A 489 11.59 -43.30 41.33
C ALA A 489 10.50 -42.55 40.55
N SER A 490 10.78 -42.18 39.30
CA SER A 490 9.80 -41.59 38.39
C SER A 490 8.97 -42.69 37.72
N VAL A 491 7.65 -42.51 37.65
CA VAL A 491 6.73 -43.49 37.07
C VAL A 491 6.07 -42.92 35.81
N THR A 492 6.12 -43.69 34.73
CA THR A 492 5.48 -43.39 33.44
C THR A 492 4.61 -44.57 33.03
N VAL A 493 3.38 -44.33 32.57
CA VAL A 493 2.49 -45.39 32.06
C VAL A 493 2.21 -45.24 30.58
N ARG A 494 1.93 -46.36 29.94
CA ARG A 494 1.36 -46.47 28.59
C ARG A 494 0.16 -47.39 28.67
N GLU A 495 -0.99 -46.94 28.21
CA GLU A 495 -2.15 -47.82 28.02
C GLU A 495 -1.83 -48.84 26.93
N VAL A 496 -2.17 -50.11 27.14
CA VAL A 496 -1.90 -51.20 26.19
C VAL A 496 -3.18 -51.47 25.44
N ASP A 497 -3.17 -51.22 24.14
CA ASP A 497 -4.26 -51.61 23.25
C ASP A 497 -4.34 -53.14 23.23
N LEU A 498 -5.45 -53.68 23.73
CA LEU A 498 -5.66 -55.13 23.86
C LEU A 498 -5.80 -55.84 22.51
N SER A 499 -6.09 -55.12 21.42
CA SER A 499 -6.20 -55.69 20.07
C SER A 499 -4.85 -55.82 19.36
N THR A 500 -3.90 -54.92 19.64
CA THR A 500 -2.55 -54.91 19.03
C THR A 500 -1.44 -55.31 20.00
N SER A 501 -1.73 -55.40 21.30
CA SER A 501 -0.76 -55.53 22.41
C SER A 501 0.31 -54.42 22.46
N MET A 502 0.11 -53.32 21.73
CA MET A 502 1.07 -52.22 21.67
C MET A 502 0.82 -51.21 22.79
N PRO A 503 1.89 -50.75 23.49
CA PRO A 503 1.77 -49.69 24.46
C PRO A 503 1.68 -48.33 23.76
N GLY A 504 0.59 -47.60 24.03
CA GLY A 504 0.30 -46.27 23.50
C GLY A 504 1.24 -45.16 24.02
N PRO A 505 0.85 -43.88 23.88
CA PRO A 505 1.69 -42.76 24.25
C PRO A 505 2.06 -42.76 25.74
N ALA A 506 3.31 -42.42 26.03
CA ALA A 506 3.84 -42.38 27.38
C ALA A 506 3.32 -41.18 28.18
N ARG A 507 2.71 -41.44 29.34
CA ARG A 507 2.21 -40.43 30.26
C ARG A 507 2.91 -40.56 31.62
N VAL A 508 3.65 -39.54 32.02
CA VAL A 508 4.26 -39.45 33.35
C VAL A 508 3.15 -39.35 34.41
N LEU A 509 3.20 -40.19 35.44
CA LEU A 509 2.26 -40.17 36.56
C LEU A 509 2.78 -39.38 37.77
N GLY A 510 4.10 -39.38 37.99
CA GLY A 510 4.71 -38.68 39.14
C GLY A 510 5.95 -39.42 39.67
N SER A 511 6.29 -39.18 40.94
CA SER A 511 7.43 -39.80 41.61
C SER A 511 7.04 -40.43 42.95
N THR A 512 7.71 -41.51 43.33
CA THR A 512 7.56 -42.23 44.61
C THR A 512 8.41 -41.57 45.73
N PRO A 513 8.26 -41.89 47.03
CA PRO A 513 8.04 -43.22 47.62
C PRO A 513 6.59 -43.74 47.71
N LEU A 514 5.59 -42.86 47.56
CA LEU A 514 4.16 -43.20 47.51
C LEU A 514 3.48 -42.36 46.44
N LEU A 515 3.10 -42.97 45.33
CA LEU A 515 2.39 -42.30 44.22
C LEU A 515 0.99 -42.89 44.07
N GLU A 516 -0.06 -42.13 44.38
CA GLU A 516 -1.47 -42.49 44.12
C GLU A 516 -1.94 -41.78 42.84
N ALA A 517 -2.48 -42.53 41.88
CA ALA A 517 -2.95 -42.03 40.58
C ALA A 517 -4.29 -42.67 40.18
N LYS A 518 -5.11 -41.94 39.40
CA LYS A 518 -6.33 -42.46 38.77
C LYS A 518 -6.10 -42.79 37.30
N LEU A 519 -6.59 -43.94 36.85
CA LEU A 519 -6.44 -44.45 35.49
C LEU A 519 -7.80 -45.01 34.99
N LEU A 520 -8.04 -45.01 33.67
CA LEU A 520 -9.20 -45.69 33.07
C LEU A 520 -9.12 -47.20 33.33
N THR A 521 -10.25 -47.90 33.34
CA THR A 521 -10.26 -49.38 33.31
C THR A 521 -9.58 -49.86 32.02
N GLY A 522 -8.72 -50.88 32.13
CA GLY A 522 -7.85 -51.30 31.03
C GLY A 522 -6.54 -51.91 31.50
N VAL A 523 -5.65 -52.21 30.56
CA VAL A 523 -4.31 -52.74 30.83
C VAL A 523 -3.26 -51.69 30.51
N TYR A 524 -2.29 -51.51 31.40
CA TYR A 524 -1.22 -50.53 31.25
C TYR A 524 0.14 -51.16 31.48
N ARG A 525 1.15 -50.65 30.80
CA ARG A 525 2.56 -50.90 31.11
C ARG A 525 3.11 -49.69 31.86
N ALA A 526 3.58 -49.89 33.08
CA ALA A 526 4.15 -48.87 33.95
C ALA A 526 5.67 -49.06 34.06
N THR A 527 6.44 -48.09 33.55
CA THR A 527 7.90 -48.04 33.67
C THR A 527 8.26 -47.21 34.90
N VAL A 528 8.97 -47.82 35.86
CA VAL A 528 9.46 -47.19 37.10
C VAL A 528 10.97 -47.06 37.00
N VAL A 529 11.48 -45.83 36.93
CA VAL A 529 12.92 -45.53 36.80
C VAL A 529 13.44 -45.00 38.14
N PHE A 530 14.43 -45.67 38.72
CA PHE A 530 14.99 -45.32 40.02
C PHE A 530 16.00 -44.17 39.89
N ALA A 531 15.95 -43.18 40.79
CA ALA A 531 16.87 -42.04 40.77
C ALA A 531 18.35 -42.44 40.91
N GLU A 532 18.61 -43.58 41.55
CA GLU A 532 19.95 -44.16 41.75
C GLU A 532 20.44 -45.04 40.57
N GLY A 533 19.70 -45.04 39.45
CA GLY A 533 19.97 -45.84 38.26
C GLY A 533 19.26 -47.20 38.23
N GLY A 534 18.90 -47.64 37.02
CA GLY A 534 18.09 -48.83 36.77
C GLY A 534 16.59 -48.53 36.67
N PHE A 535 15.84 -49.42 36.03
CA PHE A 535 14.39 -49.32 35.88
C PHE A 535 13.70 -50.69 36.02
N ARG A 536 12.38 -50.69 36.16
CA ARG A 536 11.55 -51.90 36.11
C ARG A 536 10.24 -51.59 35.43
N GLU A 537 9.75 -52.50 34.59
CA GLU A 537 8.38 -52.43 34.07
C GLU A 537 7.41 -53.30 34.91
N LEU A 538 6.16 -52.86 34.97
CA LEU A 538 5.02 -53.58 35.55
C LEU A 538 3.86 -53.59 34.55
N SER A 539 3.05 -54.64 34.56
CA SER A 539 1.72 -54.63 33.95
C SER A 539 0.67 -54.33 35.02
N LEU A 540 -0.13 -53.29 34.82
CA LEU A 540 -1.26 -52.92 35.67
C LEU A 540 -2.54 -53.36 34.95
N HIS A 541 -3.37 -54.19 35.61
CA HIS A 541 -4.65 -54.63 35.07
C HIS A 541 -5.76 -54.04 35.95
N LEU A 542 -6.56 -53.13 35.39
CA LEU A 542 -7.53 -52.33 36.13
C LEU A 542 -8.95 -52.72 35.73
N GLY A 543 -9.64 -53.49 36.58
CA GLY A 543 -10.92 -54.14 36.25
C GLY A 543 -12.16 -53.36 36.69
N SER A 544 -12.10 -52.65 37.83
CA SER A 544 -13.26 -51.95 38.40
C SER A 544 -12.86 -50.63 39.08
N ALA A 545 -13.74 -49.62 39.02
CA ALA A 545 -13.53 -48.36 39.74
C ALA A 545 -13.56 -48.49 41.28
N ALA A 546 -13.95 -49.65 41.83
CA ALA A 546 -13.83 -49.97 43.24
C ALA A 546 -12.40 -50.44 43.64
N ASP A 547 -11.55 -50.76 42.67
CA ASP A 547 -10.22 -51.30 42.92
C ASP A 547 -9.26 -50.20 43.39
N HIS A 548 -8.65 -50.39 44.56
CA HIS A 548 -7.44 -49.70 44.99
C HIS A 548 -6.26 -50.67 44.96
N LEU A 549 -5.46 -50.64 43.89
CA LEU A 549 -4.37 -51.59 43.69
C LEU A 549 -3.03 -50.98 44.09
N SER A 550 -2.33 -51.62 45.03
CA SER A 550 -0.99 -51.18 45.47
C SER A 550 0.11 -52.12 44.97
N TYR A 551 1.16 -51.55 44.37
CA TYR A 551 2.30 -52.27 43.80
C TYR A 551 3.62 -51.83 44.45
N THR A 552 4.51 -52.78 44.75
CA THR A 552 5.85 -52.50 45.30
C THR A 552 6.95 -53.00 44.37
N VAL A 553 7.94 -52.14 44.12
CA VAL A 553 9.00 -52.33 43.11
C VAL A 553 10.37 -52.29 43.80
N ARG A 554 11.25 -53.27 43.52
CA ARG A 554 12.64 -53.31 44.01
C ARG A 554 13.63 -53.27 42.85
N ARG A 555 14.80 -52.69 43.10
CA ARG A 555 15.97 -52.67 42.19
C ARG A 555 16.68 -54.05 42.18
N SER A 556 17.13 -54.50 41.01
CA SER A 556 17.95 -55.72 40.80
C SER A 556 19.40 -55.35 40.43
N VAL A 557 20.35 -56.28 40.51
CA VAL A 557 21.80 -55.98 40.51
C VAL A 557 22.61 -56.60 39.34
N ASP A 558 22.17 -57.71 38.72
CA ASP A 558 23.00 -58.46 37.76
C ASP A 558 22.48 -58.42 36.30
N GLU A 559 23.24 -57.80 35.39
CA GLU A 559 22.97 -57.78 33.92
C GLU A 559 24.19 -58.16 33.05
N ALA A 560 25.33 -58.52 33.63
CA ALA A 560 26.60 -58.71 32.90
C ALA A 560 26.65 -59.95 31.97
N GLY A 561 25.71 -60.89 32.08
CA GLY A 561 25.67 -62.12 31.26
C GLY A 561 24.82 -62.03 29.99
N LEU A 562 24.13 -60.92 29.74
CA LEU A 562 23.17 -60.75 28.64
C LEU A 562 23.76 -60.12 27.37
N LEU A 563 25.05 -59.75 27.38
CA LEU A 563 25.70 -58.95 26.34
C LEU A 563 26.75 -59.73 25.51
N ASP A 564 26.93 -61.03 25.77
CA ASP A 564 27.88 -61.85 25.02
C ASP A 564 27.41 -62.08 23.57
N GLY A 565 28.30 -61.86 22.59
CA GLY A 565 27.97 -61.87 21.16
C GLY A 565 27.11 -60.71 20.64
N MET A 566 26.90 -59.64 21.43
CA MET A 566 26.11 -58.47 21.03
C MET A 566 26.97 -57.21 20.81
N VAL A 567 26.66 -56.48 19.73
CA VAL A 567 27.25 -55.17 19.40
C VAL A 567 26.31 -54.04 19.82
N LEU A 568 26.86 -53.01 20.47
CA LEU A 568 26.14 -51.78 20.75
C LEU A 568 26.02 -50.92 19.48
N ILE A 569 24.79 -50.66 19.05
CA ILE A 569 24.48 -49.56 18.14
C ILE A 569 24.27 -48.29 18.99
N PRO A 570 25.18 -47.29 18.92
CA PRO A 570 25.10 -46.12 19.79
C PRO A 570 23.92 -45.22 19.41
N GLU A 571 23.38 -44.55 20.42
CA GLU A 571 22.35 -43.52 20.25
C GLU A 571 22.85 -42.39 19.33
N GLN A 572 22.00 -41.92 18.42
CA GLN A 572 22.32 -40.69 17.68
C GLN A 572 21.91 -39.46 18.49
N PRO A 573 22.74 -38.38 18.48
CA PRO A 573 22.33 -37.07 18.97
C PRO A 573 20.97 -36.65 18.39
N LEU A 574 20.16 -35.95 19.19
CA LEU A 574 18.75 -35.63 18.89
C LEU A 574 18.52 -34.83 17.59
N ASP A 575 19.56 -34.16 17.07
CA ASP A 575 19.59 -33.44 15.80
C ASP A 575 19.86 -34.35 14.58
N GLN A 576 20.38 -35.57 14.79
CA GLN A 576 20.65 -36.58 13.76
C GLN A 576 19.65 -37.74 13.85
N GLN A 577 18.37 -37.44 13.59
CA GLN A 577 17.32 -38.47 13.57
C GLN A 577 17.48 -39.41 12.36
N PHE A 578 17.22 -40.70 12.53
CA PHE A 578 17.26 -41.66 11.44
C PHE A 578 16.10 -41.40 10.47
N GLU A 579 16.43 -41.18 9.20
CA GLU A 579 15.48 -41.03 8.10
C GLU A 579 15.51 -42.29 7.23
N PHE A 580 14.33 -42.84 6.92
CA PHE A 580 14.23 -44.02 6.08
C PHE A 580 14.66 -43.72 4.64
N PRO A 581 15.56 -44.51 4.03
CA PRO A 581 15.99 -44.31 2.65
C PRO A 581 14.81 -44.44 1.68
N ASP A 582 14.78 -43.58 0.68
CA ASP A 582 13.64 -43.49 -0.24
C ASP A 582 13.58 -44.68 -1.20
N ARG A 583 12.74 -45.67 -0.88
CA ARG A 583 12.50 -46.89 -1.68
C ARG A 583 11.01 -47.21 -1.77
N GLU A 584 10.56 -47.72 -2.91
CA GLU A 584 9.16 -48.10 -3.16
C GLU A 584 8.61 -49.14 -2.14
N SER A 585 9.48 -50.04 -1.65
CA SER A 585 9.15 -51.02 -0.62
C SER A 585 9.10 -50.45 0.80
N LEU A 586 9.20 -49.12 1.02
CA LEU A 586 9.15 -48.48 2.35
C LEU A 586 8.18 -47.30 2.43
N THR A 587 7.21 -47.22 1.51
CA THR A 587 6.26 -46.10 1.38
C THR A 587 5.54 -45.67 2.68
N VAL A 588 5.23 -46.61 3.58
CA VAL A 588 4.59 -46.32 4.88
C VAL A 588 5.50 -45.52 5.84
N PHE A 589 6.81 -45.58 5.63
CA PHE A 589 7.85 -44.94 6.47
C PHE A 589 8.58 -43.78 5.76
N ARG A 590 8.24 -43.51 4.49
CA ARG A 590 8.82 -42.44 3.66
C ARG A 590 8.76 -41.08 4.36
N GLY A 591 9.92 -40.43 4.52
CA GLY A 591 10.04 -39.10 5.15
C GLY A 591 9.71 -39.06 6.66
N LYS A 592 9.46 -40.20 7.30
CA LYS A 592 9.32 -40.26 8.77
C LYS A 592 10.70 -40.33 9.40
N ARG A 593 10.95 -39.45 10.36
CA ARG A 593 12.15 -39.50 11.20
C ARG A 593 11.82 -40.19 12.51
N VAL A 594 12.71 -41.09 12.94
CA VAL A 594 12.57 -41.81 14.20
C VAL A 594 13.82 -41.58 15.03
N HIS A 595 13.63 -41.15 16.27
CA HIS A 595 14.70 -41.16 17.27
C HIS A 595 14.79 -42.56 17.86
N LEU A 596 15.98 -43.16 17.78
CA LEU A 596 16.29 -44.46 18.35
C LEU A 596 17.29 -44.26 19.50
N PRO A 597 16.96 -44.68 20.74
CA PRO A 597 17.96 -44.77 21.79
C PRO A 597 19.02 -45.82 21.44
N GLY A 598 20.16 -45.81 22.11
CA GLY A 598 21.18 -46.85 21.91
C GLY A 598 20.65 -48.24 22.27
N TYR A 599 20.96 -49.25 21.45
CA TYR A 599 20.50 -50.63 21.66
C TYR A 599 21.58 -51.64 21.28
N TYR A 600 21.54 -52.81 21.91
CA TYR A 600 22.37 -53.95 21.54
C TYR A 600 21.66 -54.83 20.51
N ILE A 601 22.41 -55.36 19.56
CA ILE A 601 21.96 -56.33 18.55
C ILE A 601 23.02 -57.42 18.41
N ASP A 602 22.62 -58.65 18.05
CA ASP A 602 23.59 -59.74 17.84
C ASP A 602 24.55 -59.40 16.68
N GLU A 603 25.84 -59.72 16.85
CA GLU A 603 26.89 -59.42 15.86
C GLU A 603 26.68 -60.17 14.53
N ALA A 604 26.11 -61.38 14.63
CA ALA A 604 25.82 -62.27 13.51
C ALA A 604 24.33 -62.66 13.50
N GLU A 605 23.85 -63.06 12.32
CA GLU A 605 22.53 -63.67 12.18
C GLU A 605 22.48 -65.02 12.92
N VAL A 606 21.29 -65.42 13.38
CA VAL A 606 21.10 -66.69 14.08
C VAL A 606 21.50 -67.86 13.16
N SER A 607 22.51 -68.63 13.58
CA SER A 607 23.00 -69.77 12.82
C SER A 607 22.00 -70.93 12.81
N ASN A 608 22.10 -71.82 11.83
CA ASN A 608 21.32 -73.06 11.83
C ASN A 608 21.61 -73.90 13.09
N THR A 609 22.85 -73.90 13.60
CA THR A 609 23.22 -74.60 14.83
C THR A 609 22.58 -73.98 16.09
N ASP A 610 22.53 -72.65 16.22
CA ASP A 610 21.92 -72.00 17.39
C ASP A 610 20.40 -72.16 17.40
N TYR A 611 19.76 -72.09 16.23
CA TYR A 611 18.33 -72.38 16.11
C TYR A 611 18.02 -73.86 16.40
N ALA A 612 18.92 -74.78 16.06
CA ALA A 612 18.76 -76.20 16.39
C ALA A 612 18.78 -76.43 17.91
N ARG A 613 19.63 -75.72 18.67
CA ARG A 613 19.64 -75.77 20.15
C ARG A 613 18.32 -75.28 20.74
N PHE A 614 17.73 -74.21 20.19
CA PHE A 614 16.40 -73.74 20.60
C PHE A 614 15.32 -74.81 20.38
N VAL A 615 15.28 -75.41 19.19
CA VAL A 615 14.34 -76.50 18.85
C VAL A 615 14.53 -77.70 19.79
N GLU A 616 15.75 -78.12 20.05
CA GLU A 616 16.06 -79.23 20.96
C GLU A 616 15.65 -78.91 22.41
N ALA A 617 15.92 -77.70 22.89
CA ALA A 617 15.62 -77.28 24.26
C ALA A 617 14.13 -77.04 24.54
N THR A 618 13.32 -76.73 23.52
CA THR A 618 11.91 -76.32 23.68
C THR A 618 10.90 -77.27 23.03
N GLY A 619 11.35 -78.14 22.12
CA GLY A 619 10.46 -78.91 21.24
C GLY A 619 9.74 -78.05 20.19
N HIS A 620 10.15 -76.80 19.97
CA HIS A 620 9.54 -75.92 18.96
C HIS A 620 9.67 -76.49 17.55
N ARG A 621 8.81 -76.06 16.63
CA ARG A 621 8.86 -76.54 15.25
C ARG A 621 10.19 -76.19 14.58
N VAL A 622 10.69 -77.09 13.74
CA VAL A 622 11.83 -76.78 12.85
C VAL A 622 11.42 -75.76 11.78
N PRO A 623 12.36 -74.98 11.23
CA PRO A 623 12.10 -74.08 10.09
C PRO A 623 11.58 -74.86 8.88
N ARG A 624 10.68 -74.24 8.09
CA ARG A 624 10.07 -74.86 6.89
C ARG A 624 11.12 -75.32 5.86
N LEU A 625 12.29 -74.68 5.84
CA LEU A 625 13.38 -75.04 4.95
C LEU A 625 14.00 -76.40 5.33
N TRP A 626 14.07 -76.73 6.62
CA TRP A 626 14.58 -78.02 7.11
C TRP A 626 13.54 -79.14 7.02
N GLU A 627 12.24 -78.81 7.05
CA GLU A 627 11.14 -79.77 6.83
C GLU A 627 11.23 -80.44 5.44
N ALA A 628 11.82 -79.75 4.45
CA ALA A 628 11.94 -80.21 3.07
C ALA A 628 13.22 -81.03 2.75
N MET A 629 14.10 -81.29 3.73
CA MET A 629 15.41 -81.91 3.48
C MET A 629 15.46 -83.40 3.84
N PRO A 630 16.08 -84.27 3.01
CA PRO A 630 16.11 -85.72 3.25
C PRO A 630 16.90 -86.12 4.51
N ASP A 631 18.04 -85.47 4.76
CA ASP A 631 18.86 -85.67 5.96
C ASP A 631 19.19 -84.31 6.60
N ARG A 632 18.63 -84.07 7.79
CA ARG A 632 18.84 -82.83 8.55
C ARG A 632 20.18 -82.84 9.31
N ALA A 633 20.71 -84.01 9.67
CA ALA A 633 21.99 -84.11 10.36
C ALA A 633 23.15 -83.80 9.41
N GLU A 634 23.11 -84.32 8.18
CA GLU A 634 24.09 -83.97 7.14
C GLU A 634 23.99 -82.47 6.77
N PHE A 635 22.77 -81.93 6.64
CA PHE A 635 22.59 -80.50 6.37
C PHE A 635 23.18 -79.61 7.48
N LEU A 636 22.86 -79.89 8.76
CA LEU A 636 23.40 -79.11 9.88
C LEU A 636 24.92 -79.28 10.03
N ALA A 637 25.48 -80.46 9.74
CA ALA A 637 26.92 -80.67 9.74
C ALA A 637 27.67 -79.87 8.64
N LYS A 638 27.00 -79.56 7.53
CA LYS A 638 27.58 -78.86 6.37
C LYS A 638 27.26 -77.36 6.33
N HIS A 639 26.16 -76.94 6.95
CA HIS A 639 25.60 -75.60 6.87
C HIS A 639 25.25 -75.00 8.25
N GLY A 640 25.71 -75.61 9.33
CA GLY A 640 25.43 -75.19 10.71
C GLY A 640 25.78 -73.74 11.02
N ASP A 641 26.91 -73.26 10.51
CA ASP A 641 27.40 -71.89 10.68
C ASP A 641 26.74 -70.87 9.73
N LEU A 642 25.90 -71.32 8.78
CA LEU A 642 25.13 -70.42 7.92
C LEU A 642 23.86 -69.93 8.63
N PRO A 643 23.32 -68.76 8.27
CA PRO A 643 22.06 -68.24 8.83
C PRO A 643 20.88 -69.20 8.63
N VAL A 644 19.96 -69.20 9.60
CA VAL A 644 18.75 -70.03 9.54
C VAL A 644 17.70 -69.47 8.57
N GLY A 645 17.33 -70.27 7.57
CA GLY A 645 16.34 -69.91 6.55
C GLY A 645 14.95 -70.49 6.79
N GLY A 646 13.91 -69.81 6.32
CA GLY A 646 12.52 -70.31 6.35
C GLY A 646 11.84 -70.28 7.72
N VAL A 647 12.25 -69.34 8.59
CA VAL A 647 11.67 -69.08 9.92
C VAL A 647 10.53 -68.05 9.81
N GLY A 648 9.37 -68.32 10.43
CA GLY A 648 8.26 -67.38 10.49
C GLY A 648 8.43 -66.32 11.59
N TRP A 649 7.68 -65.21 11.52
CA TRP A 649 7.75 -64.14 12.54
C TRP A 649 7.45 -64.66 13.96
N SER A 650 6.44 -65.52 14.12
CA SER A 650 6.12 -66.17 15.40
C SER A 650 7.26 -67.03 15.94
N ASP A 651 7.97 -67.71 15.04
CA ASP A 651 9.06 -68.63 15.38
C ASP A 651 10.33 -67.86 15.75
N ALA A 652 10.59 -66.72 15.09
CA ALA A 652 11.66 -65.79 15.43
C ALA A 652 11.40 -65.09 16.78
N CYS A 653 10.14 -64.70 17.07
CA CYS A 653 9.74 -64.19 18.38
C CYS A 653 9.90 -65.24 19.49
N ALA A 654 9.55 -66.50 19.22
CA ALA A 654 9.72 -67.60 20.18
C ALA A 654 11.20 -67.86 20.49
N TYR A 655 12.06 -67.90 19.47
CA TYR A 655 13.51 -67.98 19.62
C TYR A 655 14.07 -66.82 20.45
N ALA A 656 13.70 -65.57 20.11
CA ALA A 656 14.18 -64.40 20.82
C ALA A 656 13.80 -64.43 22.30
N ASN A 657 12.53 -64.71 22.62
CA ASN A 657 12.07 -64.82 24.00
C ASN A 657 12.79 -65.94 24.77
N TRP A 658 13.03 -67.10 24.14
CA TRP A 658 13.80 -68.21 24.76
C TRP A 658 15.25 -67.81 25.03
N ALA A 659 15.89 -67.07 24.11
CA ALA A 659 17.24 -66.55 24.27
C ALA A 659 17.33 -65.35 25.26
N GLY A 660 16.22 -64.93 25.88
CA GLY A 660 16.17 -63.75 26.76
C GLY A 660 16.28 -62.41 26.02
N LYS A 661 16.10 -62.42 24.70
CA LYS A 661 16.25 -61.28 23.78
C LYS A 661 14.89 -60.86 23.21
N ARG A 662 14.89 -59.81 22.37
CA ARG A 662 13.74 -59.41 21.54
C ARG A 662 14.16 -59.27 20.09
N LEU A 663 13.21 -59.36 19.17
CA LEU A 663 13.46 -58.93 17.79
C LEU A 663 13.68 -57.40 17.73
N PRO A 664 14.58 -56.91 16.85
CA PRO A 664 14.69 -55.49 16.56
C PRO A 664 13.42 -55.01 15.83
N THR A 665 13.06 -53.75 16.05
CA THR A 665 12.08 -53.06 15.21
C THR A 665 12.65 -52.83 13.81
N VAL A 666 11.80 -52.55 12.82
CA VAL A 666 12.23 -52.24 11.44
C VAL A 666 13.26 -51.08 11.41
N ALA A 667 13.08 -50.06 12.26
CA ALA A 667 13.99 -48.93 12.35
C ALA A 667 15.36 -49.33 12.93
N GLU A 668 15.39 -50.14 13.98
CA GLU A 668 16.62 -50.67 14.57
C GLU A 668 17.34 -51.61 13.58
N TRP A 669 16.61 -52.55 12.98
CA TRP A 669 17.19 -53.47 12.00
C TRP A 669 17.78 -52.73 10.79
N MET A 670 17.05 -51.77 10.21
CA MET A 670 17.57 -50.96 9.11
C MET A 670 18.78 -50.11 9.51
N ARG A 671 18.82 -49.58 10.74
CA ARG A 671 19.96 -48.81 11.24
C ARG A 671 21.20 -49.69 11.39
N ALA A 672 21.06 -50.91 11.92
CA ALA A 672 22.15 -51.89 12.00
C ALA A 672 22.62 -52.32 10.60
N ALA A 673 21.68 -52.60 9.67
CA ALA A 673 21.97 -53.11 8.32
C ALA A 673 22.72 -52.13 7.40
N VAL A 674 22.47 -50.82 7.51
CA VAL A 674 23.07 -49.80 6.63
C VAL A 674 24.46 -49.35 7.11
N GLY A 675 24.71 -49.42 8.43
CA GLY A 675 25.92 -48.93 9.07
C GLY A 675 26.15 -47.42 8.89
N THR A 676 27.35 -46.95 9.20
CA THR A 676 27.80 -45.56 8.91
C THR A 676 28.18 -45.33 7.44
N GLU A 677 28.16 -46.38 6.62
CA GLU A 677 28.77 -46.39 5.27
C GLU A 677 27.75 -46.50 4.13
N GLY A 678 26.45 -46.49 4.41
CA GLY A 678 25.41 -46.43 3.38
C GLY A 678 25.26 -47.72 2.56
N ARG A 679 25.44 -48.89 3.18
CA ARG A 679 25.38 -50.19 2.50
C ARG A 679 23.95 -50.52 2.02
N LEU A 680 23.87 -51.28 0.92
CA LEU A 680 22.63 -51.65 0.25
C LEU A 680 21.95 -52.87 0.89
N TYR A 681 22.78 -53.76 1.49
CA TYR A 681 22.43 -54.98 2.23
C TYR A 681 23.42 -55.18 3.41
N PRO A 682 23.06 -55.93 4.47
CA PRO A 682 23.92 -56.13 5.65
C PRO A 682 25.31 -56.71 5.33
N TRP A 683 25.35 -57.70 4.43
CA TRP A 683 26.56 -58.42 4.00
C TRP A 683 27.38 -57.70 2.92
N GLY A 684 27.09 -56.42 2.63
CA GLY A 684 27.79 -55.61 1.64
C GLY A 684 27.08 -55.49 0.29
N ASN A 685 27.69 -54.73 -0.62
CA ASN A 685 27.05 -54.33 -1.89
C ASN A 685 27.33 -55.30 -3.05
N GLU A 686 28.27 -56.24 -2.88
CA GLU A 686 28.66 -57.20 -3.92
C GLU A 686 27.84 -58.50 -3.80
N SER A 687 27.37 -59.00 -4.94
CA SER A 687 26.65 -60.28 -5.01
C SER A 687 27.64 -61.44 -5.15
N ASN A 688 27.97 -62.09 -4.04
CA ASN A 688 28.73 -63.33 -4.07
C ASN A 688 27.83 -64.53 -4.38
N GLU A 689 27.55 -64.78 -5.66
CA GLU A 689 26.69 -65.87 -6.13
C GLU A 689 27.18 -67.26 -5.69
N SER A 690 28.47 -67.42 -5.37
CA SER A 690 29.05 -68.70 -4.94
C SER A 690 28.67 -69.14 -3.51
N ALA A 691 28.09 -68.24 -2.71
CA ALA A 691 27.68 -68.53 -1.33
C ALA A 691 26.24 -69.09 -1.21
N LEU A 692 25.49 -69.16 -2.31
CA LEU A 692 24.09 -69.62 -2.32
C LEU A 692 24.00 -71.13 -2.62
N PRO A 693 23.50 -71.97 -1.70
CA PRO A 693 23.13 -73.33 -2.05
C PRO A 693 21.92 -73.29 -3.02
N ALA A 694 22.02 -74.02 -4.13
CA ALA A 694 20.95 -74.13 -5.12
C ALA A 694 19.75 -74.92 -4.55
N LEU A 695 18.89 -74.24 -3.82
CA LEU A 695 17.69 -74.79 -3.20
C LEU A 695 16.55 -74.88 -4.24
N ALA A 696 15.93 -76.06 -4.34
CA ALA A 696 14.82 -76.29 -5.25
C ALA A 696 13.59 -75.41 -4.90
N PRO A 697 12.80 -74.97 -5.90
CA PRO A 697 11.67 -74.09 -5.67
C PRO A 697 10.58 -74.75 -4.80
N LEU A 698 10.14 -74.03 -3.76
CA LEU A 698 9.13 -74.49 -2.81
C LEU A 698 7.74 -74.70 -3.47
N PRO A 699 6.96 -75.72 -3.07
CA PRO A 699 5.61 -75.95 -3.59
C PRO A 699 4.65 -74.78 -3.37
N ALA A 700 3.79 -74.52 -4.35
CA ALA A 700 2.95 -73.31 -4.41
C ALA A 700 2.00 -73.11 -3.22
N GLN A 701 1.58 -74.17 -2.53
CA GLN A 701 0.69 -74.06 -1.35
C GLN A 701 1.37 -73.44 -0.11
N ALA A 702 2.70 -73.36 -0.06
CA ALA A 702 3.40 -72.67 1.03
C ALA A 702 3.32 -71.12 0.94
N LYS A 703 2.80 -70.56 -0.16
CA LYS A 703 2.70 -69.10 -0.40
C LYS A 703 1.50 -68.41 0.28
N ALA A 704 0.57 -69.15 0.89
CA ALA A 704 -0.77 -68.63 1.20
C ALA A 704 -0.99 -68.13 2.65
N GLU A 705 -0.04 -68.31 3.58
CA GLU A 705 -0.21 -67.92 4.99
C GLU A 705 0.81 -66.86 5.42
N SER A 706 0.35 -65.60 5.38
CA SER A 706 0.76 -64.46 6.23
C SER A 706 2.24 -64.35 6.66
N ALA A 707 3.16 -64.42 5.70
CA ALA A 707 4.40 -63.66 5.80
C ALA A 707 4.12 -62.15 5.68
N LEU A 708 5.02 -61.30 6.18
CA LEU A 708 4.88 -59.83 6.34
C LEU A 708 4.80 -59.02 5.01
N GLY A 709 4.46 -59.66 3.89
CA GLY A 709 4.53 -59.12 2.53
C GLY A 709 3.25 -58.45 2.00
N SER A 710 2.19 -58.31 2.79
CA SER A 710 0.96 -57.62 2.37
C SER A 710 1.01 -56.09 2.51
N TYR A 711 2.05 -55.54 3.16
CA TYR A 711 2.25 -54.08 3.25
C TYR A 711 3.53 -53.58 2.58
N LEU A 712 4.63 -54.33 2.61
CA LEU A 712 5.89 -53.93 1.99
C LEU A 712 6.62 -55.15 1.41
N ARG A 713 6.92 -55.11 0.10
CA ARG A 713 7.58 -56.21 -0.63
C ARG A 713 9.00 -56.45 -0.10
N GLU A 714 9.49 -57.68 -0.24
CA GLU A 714 10.92 -58.06 -0.05
C GLU A 714 11.47 -58.11 1.39
N ALA A 715 10.76 -58.78 2.30
CA ALA A 715 11.46 -59.47 3.39
C ALA A 715 12.20 -60.68 2.81
N VAL A 716 13.46 -60.50 2.39
CA VAL A 716 14.29 -61.60 1.88
C VAL A 716 15.78 -61.42 2.21
N PRO A 717 16.39 -62.43 2.85
CA PRO A 717 17.59 -63.06 2.32
C PRO A 717 17.19 -64.04 1.20
N VAL A 718 17.23 -63.56 -0.05
CA VAL A 718 17.48 -64.25 -1.36
C VAL A 718 17.08 -63.27 -2.48
N ARG A 719 18.01 -62.94 -3.38
CA ARG A 719 17.86 -62.08 -4.58
C ARG A 719 17.62 -62.97 -5.83
N SER A 720 16.53 -62.84 -6.60
CA SER A 720 16.38 -62.08 -7.88
C SER A 720 16.75 -62.87 -9.19
N ILE A 721 16.40 -62.49 -10.45
CA ILE A 721 15.73 -61.27 -10.95
C ILE A 721 14.44 -61.51 -11.82
N PRO A 722 14.39 -61.63 -13.18
CA PRO A 722 13.41 -60.81 -13.92
C PRO A 722 12.51 -61.48 -15.00
N ASP A 723 11.62 -60.64 -15.54
CA ASP A 723 10.90 -60.67 -16.83
C ASP A 723 9.79 -61.71 -17.07
N GLY A 724 8.53 -61.25 -16.95
CA GLY A 724 7.29 -61.99 -17.27
C GLY A 724 6.05 -61.34 -16.69
#